data_AF-A0A9E0VC14-F1
#
_entry.id   AF-A0A9E0VC14-F1
#
_cell.length_a   1.000
_cell.length_b   1.000
_cell.length_c   1.000
_cell.angle_alpha   90.00
_cell.angle_beta   90.00
_cell.angle_gamma   90.00
#
_symmetry.space_group_name_H-M   'P 1'
#
loop_
_entity.id
_entity.type
_entity.pdbx_description
1 polymer ?
#
loop_
_entity_poly.entity_id
_entity_poly.type
_entity_poly.pdbx_seq_one_letter_code
_entity_poly.pdbx_strand_id
1 'polypeptide(L)'
;MKFQIIIRLSLFISFVTAVSVLALTNRTTADFRPIPAAPANGELDPTFNAPVATVANLTVDAIAAQPDGKVLVGGKLGVGGDTPHNGIVRLDAQGNVDPTFNGGTGTGSDTQEVLAIAVQPDGKILAGGNFSQFNGQTIPSLVRLNSDGSLDTGFTVGTGTAGEVRSIAVQPDGKILVAGDFFRINGTSINRIARLNPNGTVDPTFTIEGTGPNFSVYAVRYQSTGKVLIGGMFTSYNNNSALSYFIRLNADGTVDNTFNRGTGVSFRVFTVAVDANDAILIGGFFSSYNGTARSNLARLNADGSLDPGFNPIVSNDVYSAAFQPDGKVLVGGNFNQVNGNSRGSLARINADGSLDQSFAAGVSFKVNSIFLQPDGKLLAGGEFSAANGVPRGGIARFDAAGGLDGSFDPVIGSAGTVQTISIYNDGKTLIGGFFNSVGSVRRNQLARLNADGTADPSFDAGAGANNSILTTAAQPDGKILVGGDFTQFNNVSQSSIVRLNPNGAIDGSFNLPGGISSRVRVIRLQPDGKILVGGGFAAVGGTARSRLARLNPDGSLDTGFSGEADGDVYDILPQPDGKIVIGGAFSRVNNTGGQIGIARLNPDGTLDTGFNSGAGVGGQVFSIVRQPDGKILIGGFFSAVDNLSRNYIARLNPNGSLDTSFDPGTGAGFTVFSLFLQPDGKIVAGGDFAVFNGSLHRGLVRLFENGAVDESFNPIIARAGYIGPTILKIDGYRATGQPAAGKLLIGGRLTSVNGSSRIGLARLNLNFDFSRTPFDFDGDRKTDISVFRPGSGEWWINRSSTGQTVAAGFGNATDRLVPGDFTGDGRTDLAVWRPGSGQWFVLRSEDGSYFSFPFGATGDVPVPADYDGDGRTDAAVFRPSNNTWFILKSLTGETAIVSFGASGDKPVPADYDGDGRTDLAIFRPSDGSWWFVRSSDNQVRVYSFGTTGDLPVPGDFTGDRKADIAVFRPSTGVWFVQRSEDGSYFSFPFGATGDAPVAGDYDGDGRFDPAVFRPSTSTWYVNRTTAGLLIATFGATGDAPVPNVFVP
;
A
#
# COMPACT_ATOMS: atom_id res chain seq x y z
N MET A 1 -33.32 71.90 40.42
CA MET A 1 -33.96 70.68 39.86
C MET A 1 -33.61 70.41 38.37
N LYS A 2 -32.41 70.82 37.90
CA LYS A 2 -31.86 70.47 36.56
C LYS A 2 -30.42 69.91 36.63
N PHE A 3 -29.88 69.70 37.83
CA PHE A 3 -28.50 69.22 38.04
C PHE A 3 -28.39 67.81 38.67
N GLN A 4 -29.51 67.17 39.03
CA GLN A 4 -29.54 65.78 39.52
C GLN A 4 -29.86 64.73 38.45
N ILE A 5 -30.24 65.14 37.23
CA ILE A 5 -30.57 64.22 36.12
C ILE A 5 -29.32 63.89 35.28
N ILE A 6 -28.31 64.76 35.26
CA ILE A 6 -27.07 64.53 34.49
C ILE A 6 -26.11 63.56 35.20
N ILE A 7 -26.14 63.49 36.54
CA ILE A 7 -25.28 62.56 37.31
C ILE A 7 -25.84 61.11 37.31
N ARG A 8 -27.16 60.93 37.11
CA ARG A 8 -27.75 59.58 36.97
C ARG A 8 -27.66 58.99 35.55
N LEU A 9 -27.37 59.80 34.54
CA LEU A 9 -27.16 59.30 33.17
C LEU A 9 -25.71 58.86 32.93
N SER A 10 -24.73 59.49 33.59
CA SER A 10 -23.32 59.08 33.50
C SER A 10 -22.96 57.84 34.33
N LEU A 11 -23.76 57.47 35.35
CA LEU A 11 -23.56 56.20 36.08
C LEU A 11 -24.26 54.99 35.43
N PHE A 12 -25.16 55.19 34.47
CA PHE A 12 -25.80 54.09 33.73
C PHE A 12 -25.00 53.67 32.48
N ILE A 13 -24.22 54.59 31.91
CA ILE A 13 -23.38 54.33 30.73
C ILE A 13 -22.07 53.60 31.09
N SER A 14 -21.56 53.75 32.32
CA SER A 14 -20.40 52.99 32.81
C SER A 14 -20.75 51.61 33.40
N PHE A 15 -22.04 51.27 33.58
CA PHE A 15 -22.46 49.94 34.03
C PHE A 15 -22.80 48.98 32.87
N VAL A 16 -23.14 49.50 31.69
CA VAL A 16 -23.44 48.68 30.49
C VAL A 16 -22.17 48.35 29.68
N THR A 17 -21.07 49.07 29.89
CA THR A 17 -19.75 48.76 29.29
C THR A 17 -18.85 47.88 30.16
N ALA A 18 -19.15 47.71 31.45
CA ALA A 18 -18.38 46.84 32.35
C ALA A 18 -18.95 45.41 32.47
N VAL A 19 -20.24 45.19 32.19
CA VAL A 19 -20.84 43.82 32.21
C VAL A 19 -20.57 43.05 30.90
N SER A 20 -20.24 43.75 29.82
CA SER A 20 -19.97 43.13 28.51
C SER A 20 -18.50 42.70 28.31
N VAL A 21 -17.59 43.15 29.18
CA VAL A 21 -16.15 42.81 29.10
C VAL A 21 -15.72 41.79 30.17
N LEU A 22 -16.52 41.57 31.22
CA LEU A 22 -16.22 40.57 32.26
C LEU A 22 -16.84 39.18 32.00
N ALA A 23 -17.72 39.04 31.01
CA ALA A 23 -18.30 37.74 30.62
C ALA A 23 -17.44 36.96 29.60
N LEU A 24 -16.37 37.57 29.05
CA LEU A 24 -15.48 36.93 28.07
C LEU A 24 -14.17 36.37 28.66
N THR A 25 -13.85 36.61 29.94
CA THR A 25 -12.56 36.18 30.53
C THR A 25 -12.65 35.08 31.59
N ASN A 26 -13.84 34.58 31.91
CA ASN A 26 -14.03 33.53 32.93
C ASN A 26 -14.87 32.32 32.46
N ARG A 27 -14.69 31.87 31.21
CA ARG A 27 -14.99 30.47 30.89
C ARG A 27 -13.73 29.66 31.08
N THR A 28 -13.56 29.12 32.28
CA THR A 28 -12.58 28.06 32.53
C THR A 28 -12.86 26.91 31.58
N THR A 29 -11.80 26.44 30.94
CA THR A 29 -11.65 25.31 30.01
C THR A 29 -12.05 23.94 30.59
N ALA A 30 -12.99 23.89 31.53
CA ALA A 30 -13.22 22.73 32.40
C ALA A 30 -14.45 21.87 32.06
N ASP A 31 -15.31 22.25 31.11
CA ASP A 31 -16.40 21.40 30.60
C ASP A 31 -16.16 20.86 29.18
N PHE A 32 -15.02 21.20 28.57
CA PHE A 32 -14.54 20.48 27.40
C PHE A 32 -13.88 19.18 27.88
N ARG A 33 -14.62 18.08 27.87
CA ARG A 33 -13.93 16.79 27.73
C ARG A 33 -13.18 16.86 26.40
N PRO A 34 -11.85 16.69 26.35
CA PRO A 34 -11.15 16.62 25.08
C PRO A 34 -11.67 15.38 24.35
N ILE A 35 -12.41 15.62 23.26
CA ILE A 35 -12.67 14.58 22.27
C ILE A 35 -11.28 14.21 21.71
N PRO A 36 -10.98 12.93 21.44
CA PRO A 36 -9.81 12.58 20.66
C PRO A 36 -9.85 13.42 19.38
N ALA A 37 -8.86 14.28 19.17
CA ALA A 37 -8.80 15.08 17.95
C ALA A 37 -8.96 14.15 16.74
N ALA A 38 -9.72 14.58 15.72
CA ALA A 38 -9.70 13.90 14.44
C ALA A 38 -8.23 13.68 14.05
N PRO A 39 -7.84 12.47 13.59
CA PRO A 39 -6.45 12.18 13.29
C PRO A 39 -5.88 13.27 12.38
N ALA A 40 -4.67 13.75 12.67
CA ALA A 40 -4.11 14.86 11.92
C ALA A 40 -3.84 14.44 10.46
N ASN A 41 -3.89 15.42 9.56
CA ASN A 41 -3.58 15.22 8.15
C ASN A 41 -2.21 14.54 7.97
N GLY A 42 -2.17 13.41 7.25
CA GLY A 42 -0.94 12.65 7.02
C GLY A 42 -0.56 11.68 8.16
N GLU A 43 -1.36 11.57 9.22
CA GLU A 43 -1.18 10.51 10.21
C GLU A 43 -1.50 9.13 9.61
N LEU A 44 -0.86 8.10 10.17
CA LEU A 44 -1.11 6.73 9.76
C LEU A 44 -2.54 6.32 10.15
N ASP A 45 -3.25 5.63 9.26
CA ASP A 45 -4.54 5.05 9.60
C ASP A 45 -4.34 3.81 10.50
N PRO A 46 -4.74 3.86 11.78
CA PRO A 46 -4.53 2.75 12.70
C PRO A 46 -5.39 1.53 12.36
N THR A 47 -6.44 1.70 11.55
CA THR A 47 -7.32 0.62 11.11
C THR A 47 -6.76 -0.18 9.92
N PHE A 48 -5.65 0.28 9.33
CA PHE A 48 -5.02 -0.36 8.18
C PHE A 48 -3.70 -1.04 8.57
N ASN A 49 -3.76 -2.36 8.69
CA ASN A 49 -2.66 -3.25 9.05
C ASN A 49 -2.26 -4.11 7.85
N ALA A 50 -1.84 -3.46 6.76
CA ALA A 50 -1.15 -4.16 5.68
C ALA A 50 0.09 -4.89 6.25
N PRO A 51 0.17 -6.23 6.14
CA PRO A 51 1.26 -6.96 6.76
C PRO A 51 2.62 -6.65 6.12
N VAL A 52 3.63 -6.60 6.98
CA VAL A 52 5.04 -6.43 6.68
C VAL A 52 5.57 -7.69 5.97
N ALA A 53 5.67 -7.66 4.63
CA ALA A 53 6.38 -8.70 3.87
C ALA A 53 7.82 -8.26 3.64
N THR A 54 8.81 -9.01 4.14
CA THR A 54 10.22 -8.64 3.99
C THR A 54 11.15 -9.75 3.57
N VAL A 55 12.22 -9.35 2.84
CA VAL A 55 13.48 -10.05 2.47
C VAL A 55 14.43 -9.00 1.84
N ALA A 56 15.78 -9.03 1.85
CA ALA A 56 16.75 -10.14 1.91
C ALA A 56 18.11 -9.77 2.54
N ASN A 57 18.73 -10.76 3.16
CA ASN A 57 20.01 -11.40 2.80
C ASN A 57 19.93 -12.80 3.41
N LEU A 58 19.61 -13.83 2.62
CA LEU A 58 19.30 -15.17 3.14
C LEU A 58 20.43 -16.16 2.82
N THR A 59 21.08 -16.67 3.85
CA THR A 59 21.88 -17.89 3.79
C THR A 59 21.09 -18.97 4.52
N VAL A 60 20.86 -20.12 3.89
CA VAL A 60 20.30 -21.30 4.57
C VAL A 60 21.43 -22.28 4.85
N ASP A 61 21.78 -22.43 6.11
CA ASP A 61 22.93 -23.23 6.59
C ASP A 61 22.49 -24.54 7.23
N ALA A 62 21.27 -24.61 7.75
CA ALA A 62 20.73 -25.79 8.40
C ALA A 62 19.30 -26.10 7.95
N ILE A 63 19.01 -27.38 7.72
CA ILE A 63 17.65 -27.89 7.46
C ILE A 63 17.43 -29.12 8.33
N ALA A 64 16.25 -29.22 8.94
CA ALA A 64 15.78 -30.44 9.61
C ALA A 64 14.29 -30.64 9.39
N ALA A 65 13.82 -31.88 9.23
CA ALA A 65 12.39 -32.18 9.24
C ALA A 65 11.91 -32.58 10.64
N GLN A 66 10.70 -32.17 10.98
CA GLN A 66 9.97 -32.69 12.13
C GLN A 66 9.14 -33.92 11.73
N PRO A 67 8.78 -34.80 12.68
CA PRO A 67 7.98 -36.00 12.41
C PRO A 67 6.61 -35.74 11.79
N ASP A 68 6.07 -34.52 11.96
CA ASP A 68 4.81 -34.07 11.39
C ASP A 68 4.91 -33.59 9.93
N GLY A 69 6.10 -33.66 9.33
CA GLY A 69 6.35 -33.24 7.95
C GLY A 69 6.68 -31.75 7.79
N LYS A 70 6.74 -30.97 8.88
CA LYS A 70 7.22 -29.59 8.85
C LYS A 70 8.73 -29.53 8.70
N VAL A 71 9.23 -28.41 8.17
CA VAL A 71 10.65 -28.21 7.87
C VAL A 71 11.18 -27.02 8.67
N LEU A 72 12.21 -27.26 9.48
CA LEU A 72 12.98 -26.22 10.15
C LEU A 72 14.11 -25.77 9.24
N VAL A 73 14.27 -24.46 9.13
CA VAL A 73 15.26 -23.77 8.30
C VAL A 73 16.07 -22.86 9.20
N GLY A 74 17.38 -23.02 9.18
CA GLY A 74 18.35 -22.23 9.94
C GLY A 74 19.35 -21.55 9.03
N GLY A 75 19.78 -20.35 9.38
CA GLY A 75 20.90 -19.67 8.73
C GLY A 75 20.89 -18.18 9.02
N LYS A 76 21.52 -17.40 8.14
CA LYS A 76 21.40 -15.93 8.16
C LYS A 76 20.05 -15.56 7.56
N LEU A 77 19.00 -15.56 8.38
CA LEU A 77 17.63 -15.29 7.93
C LEU A 77 17.26 -13.82 8.15
N GLY A 78 17.58 -12.95 7.19
CA GLY A 78 17.15 -11.55 7.20
C GLY A 78 15.66 -11.38 6.88
N VAL A 79 14.84 -11.12 7.92
CA VAL A 79 13.51 -10.52 7.80
C VAL A 79 13.73 -9.01 7.89
N GLY A 80 13.47 -8.28 6.81
CA GLY A 80 13.53 -6.82 6.84
C GLY A 80 12.52 -6.23 7.84
N GLY A 81 12.84 -5.06 8.41
CA GLY A 81 11.93 -4.29 9.26
C GLY A 81 11.83 -4.78 10.71
N ASP A 82 12.81 -4.39 11.54
CA ASP A 82 12.77 -4.20 13.00
C ASP A 82 12.12 -5.25 13.93
N THR A 83 11.78 -6.45 13.47
CA THR A 83 11.65 -7.61 14.36
C THR A 83 12.71 -8.62 13.98
N PRO A 84 13.81 -8.69 14.71
CA PRO A 84 14.85 -9.61 14.31
C PRO A 84 14.37 -11.04 14.57
N HIS A 85 14.91 -12.03 13.88
CA HIS A 85 14.65 -13.44 14.18
C HIS A 85 15.99 -14.11 14.49
N ASN A 86 15.98 -15.13 15.34
CA ASN A 86 17.20 -15.81 15.77
C ASN A 86 17.73 -16.78 14.69
N GLY A 87 17.65 -16.41 13.41
CA GLY A 87 18.14 -17.23 12.31
C GLY A 87 17.43 -18.56 12.11
N ILE A 88 16.25 -18.80 12.70
CA ILE A 88 15.46 -20.03 12.55
C ILE A 88 14.00 -19.75 12.18
N VAL A 89 13.48 -20.49 11.20
CA VAL A 89 12.09 -20.44 10.70
C VAL A 89 11.57 -21.87 10.56
N ARG A 90 10.27 -22.08 10.77
CA ARG A 90 9.60 -23.33 10.41
C ARG A 90 8.71 -23.12 9.20
N LEU A 91 8.71 -24.09 8.30
CA LEU A 91 7.85 -24.18 7.13
C LEU A 91 6.87 -25.34 7.28
N ASP A 92 5.67 -25.18 6.73
CA ASP A 92 4.72 -26.27 6.54
C ASP A 92 5.13 -27.21 5.39
N ALA A 93 4.30 -28.22 5.11
CA ALA A 93 4.56 -29.21 4.07
C ALA A 93 4.57 -28.63 2.63
N GLN A 94 4.03 -27.43 2.43
CA GLN A 94 3.96 -26.69 1.18
C GLN A 94 5.07 -25.63 1.05
N GLY A 95 5.85 -25.41 2.12
CA GLY A 95 6.93 -24.43 2.15
C GLY A 95 6.51 -23.05 2.64
N ASN A 96 5.29 -22.88 3.14
CA ASN A 96 4.87 -21.61 3.74
C ASN A 96 5.44 -21.49 5.16
N VAL A 97 5.79 -20.28 5.58
CA VAL A 97 6.19 -20.02 6.97
C VAL A 97 5.06 -20.41 7.92
N ASP A 98 5.37 -21.25 8.91
CA ASP A 98 4.44 -21.67 9.94
C ASP A 98 4.30 -20.57 11.02
N PRO A 99 3.18 -19.83 11.07
CA PRO A 99 3.02 -18.72 12.00
C PRO A 99 2.87 -19.18 13.46
N THR A 100 2.62 -20.47 13.69
CA THR A 100 2.54 -21.05 15.03
C THR A 100 3.91 -21.32 15.63
N PHE A 101 4.98 -21.16 14.84
CA PHE A 101 6.34 -21.35 15.31
C PHE A 101 6.90 -20.08 15.96
N ASN A 102 6.96 -20.09 17.28
CA ASN A 102 7.53 -19.06 18.13
C ASN A 102 9.07 -19.08 18.13
N GLY A 103 9.71 -19.05 16.95
CA GLY A 103 11.18 -18.90 16.83
C GLY A 103 11.72 -17.57 17.38
N GLY A 104 10.77 -16.70 17.77
CA GLY A 104 10.84 -15.45 18.51
C GLY A 104 11.72 -14.35 17.92
N THR A 105 11.91 -13.28 18.70
CA THR A 105 12.45 -11.99 18.24
C THR A 105 13.93 -11.87 18.60
N GLY A 106 14.85 -11.93 17.63
CA GLY A 106 16.29 -11.67 17.81
C GLY A 106 16.61 -10.19 18.11
N THR A 107 17.88 -9.79 17.97
CA THR A 107 18.35 -8.41 18.27
C THR A 107 18.83 -7.56 17.09
N GLY A 108 18.74 -8.04 15.86
CA GLY A 108 18.88 -7.17 14.68
C GLY A 108 20.32 -6.83 14.30
N SER A 109 21.31 -7.64 14.70
CA SER A 109 22.65 -7.54 14.11
C SER A 109 22.79 -8.52 12.93
N ASP A 110 23.33 -8.03 11.81
CA ASP A 110 23.64 -8.79 10.58
C ASP A 110 24.65 -9.94 10.76
N THR A 111 25.00 -10.26 12.01
CA THR A 111 26.00 -11.24 12.42
C THR A 111 25.40 -12.48 13.10
N GLN A 112 24.08 -12.53 13.31
CA GLN A 112 23.42 -13.68 13.93
C GLN A 112 23.01 -14.74 12.90
N GLU A 113 23.50 -15.98 13.02
CA GLU A 113 23.34 -17.06 12.04
C GLU A 113 23.12 -18.41 12.74
N VAL A 114 22.09 -19.18 12.34
CA VAL A 114 21.91 -20.57 12.82
C VAL A 114 22.56 -21.53 11.85
N LEU A 115 23.67 -22.12 12.28
CA LEU A 115 24.50 -23.00 11.47
C LEU A 115 24.13 -24.48 11.63
N ALA A 116 23.39 -24.84 12.68
CA ALA A 116 22.99 -26.21 12.95
C ALA A 116 21.60 -26.31 13.58
N ILE A 117 20.81 -27.27 13.11
CA ILE A 117 19.52 -27.65 13.69
C ILE A 117 19.49 -29.16 13.90
N ALA A 118 19.00 -29.61 15.05
CA ALA A 118 18.69 -31.01 15.29
C ALA A 118 17.33 -31.14 16.01
N VAL A 119 16.52 -32.09 15.56
CA VAL A 119 15.22 -32.42 16.20
C VAL A 119 15.43 -33.62 17.12
N GLN A 120 15.06 -33.48 18.38
CA GLN A 120 15.08 -34.56 19.36
C GLN A 120 13.86 -35.48 19.19
N PRO A 121 13.92 -36.75 19.66
CA PRO A 121 12.79 -37.67 19.57
C PRO A 121 11.50 -37.19 20.24
N ASP A 122 11.60 -36.29 21.23
CA ASP A 122 10.47 -35.68 21.92
C ASP A 122 9.91 -34.44 21.20
N GLY A 123 10.42 -34.13 20.00
CA GLY A 123 10.00 -33.00 19.17
C GLY A 123 10.63 -31.67 19.54
N LYS A 124 11.50 -31.61 20.57
CA LYS A 124 12.28 -30.41 20.88
C LYS A 124 13.35 -30.15 19.84
N ILE A 125 13.74 -28.89 19.69
CA ILE A 125 14.58 -28.41 18.61
C ILE A 125 15.84 -27.80 19.20
N LEU A 126 17.01 -28.33 18.85
CA LEU A 126 18.29 -27.72 19.16
C LEU A 126 18.70 -26.83 18.00
N ALA A 127 19.05 -25.58 18.31
CA ALA A 127 19.59 -24.63 17.34
C ALA A 127 20.94 -24.13 17.83
N GLY A 128 21.96 -24.23 16.97
CA GLY A 128 23.32 -23.79 17.24
C GLY A 128 23.81 -22.88 16.13
N GLY A 129 24.64 -21.90 16.47
CA GLY A 129 25.05 -20.91 15.49
C GLY A 129 26.02 -19.87 16.01
N ASN A 130 26.19 -18.79 15.24
CA ASN A 130 26.78 -17.56 15.70
C ASN A 130 25.66 -16.63 16.14
N PHE A 131 25.18 -16.74 17.38
CA PHE A 131 24.22 -15.77 17.91
C PHE A 131 24.56 -15.44 19.35
N SER A 132 24.32 -14.21 19.79
CA SER A 132 24.62 -13.76 21.16
C SER A 132 23.39 -13.76 22.05
N GLN A 133 22.20 -13.80 21.44
CA GLN A 133 20.92 -13.78 22.11
C GLN A 133 19.91 -14.69 21.39
N PHE A 134 18.92 -15.15 22.15
CA PHE A 134 17.74 -15.83 21.62
C PHE A 134 16.50 -15.29 22.35
N ASN A 135 15.54 -14.70 21.64
CA ASN A 135 14.31 -14.10 22.21
C ASN A 135 14.58 -13.03 23.28
N GLY A 136 15.56 -12.16 23.03
CA GLY A 136 15.98 -11.11 23.98
C GLY A 136 16.72 -11.60 25.22
N GLN A 137 16.96 -12.91 25.36
CA GLN A 137 17.79 -13.48 26.42
C GLN A 137 19.22 -13.68 25.92
N THR A 138 20.22 -13.35 26.75
CA THR A 138 21.63 -13.61 26.45
C THR A 138 21.94 -15.11 26.50
N ILE A 139 21.68 -15.78 25.39
CA ILE A 139 21.90 -17.21 25.17
C ILE A 139 22.83 -17.32 23.97
N PRO A 140 24.16 -17.32 24.18
CA PRO A 140 25.07 -17.34 23.07
C PRO A 140 25.19 -18.74 22.45
N SER A 141 24.96 -18.80 21.15
CA SER A 141 25.38 -19.83 20.19
C SER A 141 24.77 -21.22 20.33
N LEU A 142 24.03 -21.54 21.40
CA LEU A 142 23.30 -22.79 21.56
C LEU A 142 22.03 -22.61 22.38
N VAL A 143 20.90 -23.05 21.82
CA VAL A 143 19.60 -23.01 22.47
C VAL A 143 18.84 -24.30 22.21
N ARG A 144 17.90 -24.62 23.11
CA ARG A 144 16.84 -25.58 22.82
C ARG A 144 15.47 -24.90 22.86
N LEU A 145 14.65 -25.26 21.91
CA LEU A 145 13.28 -24.81 21.75
C LEU A 145 12.33 -25.98 21.97
N ASN A 146 11.15 -25.67 22.48
CA ASN A 146 10.01 -26.57 22.44
C ASN A 146 9.59 -26.79 20.98
N SER A 147 8.71 -27.78 20.78
CA SER A 147 8.18 -28.09 19.45
C SER A 147 7.44 -26.91 18.82
N ASP A 148 6.94 -25.95 19.59
CA ASP A 148 6.30 -24.73 19.11
C ASP A 148 7.29 -23.58 18.84
N GLY A 149 8.59 -23.76 19.05
CA GLY A 149 9.63 -22.74 18.88
C GLY A 149 9.92 -21.91 20.14
N SER A 150 9.08 -21.96 21.17
CA SER A 150 9.34 -21.25 22.42
C SER A 150 10.59 -21.78 23.11
N LEU A 151 11.29 -20.92 23.86
CA LEU A 151 12.51 -21.29 24.57
C LEU A 151 12.24 -22.39 25.61
N ASP A 152 13.00 -23.48 25.57
CA ASP A 152 12.96 -24.51 26.61
C ASP A 152 13.83 -24.10 27.81
N THR A 153 13.19 -23.54 28.82
CA THR A 153 13.84 -23.13 30.09
C THR A 153 14.43 -24.29 30.89
N GLY A 154 14.06 -25.54 30.59
CA GLY A 154 14.65 -26.74 31.18
C GLY A 154 16.02 -27.11 30.59
N PHE A 155 16.49 -26.39 29.55
CA PHE A 155 17.78 -26.60 28.92
C PHE A 155 18.81 -25.58 29.39
N THR A 156 19.75 -26.00 30.23
CA THR A 156 20.72 -25.14 30.90
C THR A 156 22.11 -25.24 30.25
N VAL A 157 22.45 -24.30 29.37
CA VAL A 157 23.83 -24.10 28.86
C VAL A 157 24.55 -22.97 29.62
N GLY A 158 23.87 -22.34 30.58
CA GLY A 158 24.39 -21.25 31.42
C GLY A 158 24.88 -20.05 30.61
N THR A 159 26.15 -19.66 30.71
CA THR A 159 26.73 -18.55 29.91
C THR A 159 26.90 -18.88 28.41
N GLY A 160 26.35 -20.01 27.95
CA GLY A 160 26.35 -20.48 26.58
C GLY A 160 27.73 -20.89 26.08
N THR A 161 27.91 -20.90 24.76
CA THR A 161 29.20 -21.24 24.15
C THR A 161 29.95 -19.98 23.74
N ALA A 162 31.18 -19.80 24.22
CA ALA A 162 31.99 -18.63 23.83
C ALA A 162 32.56 -18.87 22.42
N GLY A 163 31.77 -18.56 21.40
CA GLY A 163 32.04 -18.85 19.97
C GLY A 163 30.93 -19.70 19.34
N GLU A 164 31.02 -19.93 18.04
CA GLU A 164 29.92 -20.46 17.22
C GLU A 164 29.71 -21.97 17.42
N VAL A 165 28.46 -22.45 17.37
CA VAL A 165 28.14 -23.88 17.21
C VAL A 165 27.79 -24.14 15.75
N ARG A 166 28.50 -25.07 15.11
CA ARG A 166 28.40 -25.37 13.68
C ARG A 166 27.80 -26.74 13.35
N SER A 167 27.77 -27.66 14.31
CA SER A 167 27.10 -28.95 14.15
C SER A 167 26.55 -29.45 15.48
N ILE A 168 25.38 -30.08 15.42
CA ILE A 168 24.69 -30.72 16.54
C ILE A 168 24.33 -32.16 16.13
N ALA A 169 24.55 -33.12 17.01
CA ALA A 169 24.07 -34.50 16.84
C ALA A 169 23.42 -35.00 18.13
N VAL A 170 22.20 -35.54 18.00
CA VAL A 170 21.44 -36.13 19.12
C VAL A 170 21.66 -37.63 19.14
N GLN A 171 22.22 -38.14 20.23
CA GLN A 171 22.47 -39.55 20.44
C GLN A 171 21.18 -40.29 20.88
N PRO A 172 21.09 -41.62 20.73
CA PRO A 172 19.89 -42.38 21.06
C PRO A 172 19.54 -42.34 22.56
N ASP A 173 20.53 -42.10 23.43
CA ASP A 173 20.35 -41.91 24.87
C ASP A 173 19.90 -40.48 25.25
N GLY A 174 19.67 -39.62 24.25
CA GLY A 174 19.25 -38.24 24.43
C GLY A 174 20.39 -37.26 24.70
N LYS A 175 21.65 -37.72 24.79
CA LYS A 175 22.81 -36.83 24.90
C LYS A 175 23.05 -36.08 23.60
N ILE A 176 23.66 -34.91 23.71
CA ILE A 176 23.80 -33.95 22.61
C ILE A 176 25.27 -33.65 22.38
N LEU A 177 25.78 -33.99 21.21
CA LEU A 177 27.12 -33.58 20.76
C LEU A 177 27.02 -32.22 20.08
N VAL A 178 27.86 -31.27 20.50
CA VAL A 178 27.98 -29.94 19.89
C VAL A 178 29.42 -29.70 19.46
N ALA A 179 29.58 -29.14 18.27
CA ALA A 179 30.88 -28.84 17.69
C ALA A 179 30.87 -27.49 16.95
N GLY A 180 31.98 -26.77 16.95
CA GLY A 180 32.05 -25.45 16.33
C GLY A 180 33.38 -24.72 16.53
N ASP A 181 33.32 -23.40 16.73
CA ASP A 181 34.49 -22.55 17.04
C ASP A 181 34.46 -21.99 18.47
N PHE A 182 33.63 -22.57 19.34
CA PHE A 182 33.58 -22.18 20.74
C PHE A 182 34.81 -22.62 21.55
N PHE A 183 35.18 -21.84 22.56
CA PHE A 183 36.29 -22.16 23.48
C PHE A 183 35.85 -22.28 24.95
N ARG A 184 34.54 -22.12 25.22
CA ARG A 184 33.92 -22.35 26.54
C ARG A 184 32.51 -22.88 26.39
N ILE A 185 32.04 -23.64 27.38
CA ILE A 185 30.62 -23.93 27.63
C ILE A 185 30.32 -23.66 29.10
N ASN A 186 29.32 -22.82 29.39
CA ASN A 186 28.93 -22.47 30.75
C ASN A 186 30.13 -22.01 31.63
N GLY A 187 31.04 -21.21 31.06
CA GLY A 187 32.24 -20.73 31.75
C GLY A 187 33.38 -21.75 31.89
N THR A 188 33.15 -23.04 31.63
CA THR A 188 34.20 -24.08 31.58
C THR A 188 34.95 -24.02 30.25
N SER A 189 36.28 -23.99 30.28
CA SER A 189 37.12 -24.04 29.08
C SER A 189 36.96 -25.40 28.38
N ILE A 190 36.27 -25.40 27.24
CA ILE A 190 36.07 -26.57 26.40
C ILE A 190 36.26 -26.11 24.96
N ASN A 191 37.26 -26.67 24.27
CA ASN A 191 37.62 -26.25 22.93
C ASN A 191 36.82 -27.06 21.90
N ARG A 192 35.81 -26.39 21.30
CA ARG A 192 35.21 -26.67 19.99
C ARG A 192 34.45 -27.99 19.83
N ILE A 193 34.46 -28.88 20.82
CA ILE A 193 33.64 -30.08 20.88
C ILE A 193 33.23 -30.35 22.34
N ALA A 194 31.95 -30.68 22.56
CA ALA A 194 31.46 -31.13 23.86
C ALA A 194 30.29 -32.11 23.71
N ARG A 195 30.06 -32.90 24.76
CA ARG A 195 28.81 -33.63 24.95
C ARG A 195 28.02 -33.00 26.09
N LEU A 196 26.74 -32.81 25.87
CA LEU A 196 25.79 -32.29 26.85
C LEU A 196 24.79 -33.39 27.21
N ASN A 197 24.34 -33.37 28.46
CA ASN A 197 23.21 -34.15 28.92
C ASN A 197 21.91 -33.63 28.31
N PRO A 198 20.80 -34.40 28.37
CA PRO A 198 19.50 -33.96 27.88
C PRO A 198 18.98 -32.66 28.52
N ASN A 199 19.53 -32.22 29.65
CA ASN A 199 19.18 -30.94 30.30
C ASN A 199 20.15 -29.79 29.95
N GLY A 200 21.09 -29.99 29.02
CA GLY A 200 22.06 -28.97 28.57
C GLY A 200 23.33 -28.86 29.39
N THR A 201 23.44 -29.55 30.54
CA THR A 201 24.69 -29.53 31.32
C THR A 201 25.78 -30.32 30.61
N VAL A 202 27.04 -29.90 30.77
CA VAL A 202 28.19 -30.64 30.24
C VAL A 202 28.20 -32.05 30.83
N ASP A 203 28.36 -33.06 29.97
CA ASP A 203 28.54 -34.45 30.39
C ASP A 203 29.99 -34.67 30.83
N PRO A 204 30.26 -34.84 32.15
CA PRO A 204 31.62 -35.00 32.65
C PRO A 204 32.27 -36.31 32.19
N THR A 205 31.49 -37.27 31.70
CA THR A 205 32.01 -38.54 31.17
C THR A 205 32.60 -38.41 29.77
N PHE A 206 32.45 -37.25 29.11
CA PHE A 206 33.06 -36.95 27.82
C PHE A 206 34.25 -35.99 28.02
N THR A 207 35.41 -36.55 28.30
CA THR A 207 36.64 -35.81 28.63
C THR A 207 37.56 -35.69 27.42
N ILE A 208 37.85 -34.44 27.04
CA ILE A 208 38.90 -34.12 26.07
C ILE A 208 40.24 -34.04 26.81
N GLU A 209 41.09 -35.05 26.64
CA GLU A 209 42.41 -35.10 27.30
C GLU A 209 43.40 -34.09 26.70
N GLY A 210 43.40 -32.84 27.15
CA GLY A 210 44.37 -31.83 26.68
C GLY A 210 43.70 -30.62 26.04
N THR A 211 44.30 -30.07 24.98
CA THR A 211 43.84 -28.83 24.34
C THR A 211 42.69 -29.04 23.34
N GLY A 212 42.35 -30.27 22.99
CA GLY A 212 41.36 -30.60 21.96
C GLY A 212 41.79 -30.12 20.57
N PRO A 213 40.84 -29.94 19.64
CA PRO A 213 41.12 -29.43 18.30
C PRO A 213 41.50 -27.94 18.33
N ASN A 214 42.54 -27.57 17.58
CA ASN A 214 43.10 -26.21 17.59
C ASN A 214 42.40 -25.19 16.66
N PHE A 215 41.57 -25.62 15.72
CA PHE A 215 40.67 -24.80 14.89
C PHE A 215 39.27 -25.41 14.81
N SER A 216 38.35 -24.71 14.16
CA SER A 216 36.92 -25.02 14.10
C SER A 216 36.61 -26.46 13.71
N VAL A 217 35.60 -27.03 14.37
CA VAL A 217 34.99 -28.31 14.01
C VAL A 217 33.68 -28.03 13.29
N TYR A 218 33.57 -28.43 12.02
CA TYR A 218 32.42 -28.16 11.17
C TYR A 218 31.34 -29.24 11.25
N ALA A 219 31.72 -30.50 11.53
CA ALA A 219 30.79 -31.61 11.57
C ALA A 219 31.07 -32.51 12.78
N VAL A 220 30.00 -32.95 13.46
CA VAL A 220 30.02 -34.00 14.47
C VAL A 220 28.92 -35.03 14.22
N ARG A 221 29.26 -36.32 14.24
CA ARG A 221 28.32 -37.45 14.13
C ARG A 221 28.74 -38.58 15.08
N TYR A 222 27.87 -39.56 15.28
CA TYR A 222 28.18 -40.76 16.04
C TYR A 222 27.90 -42.02 15.22
N GLN A 223 28.63 -43.08 15.53
CA GLN A 223 28.38 -44.45 15.05
C GLN A 223 27.46 -45.19 16.04
N SER A 224 26.83 -46.28 15.61
CA SER A 224 25.94 -47.12 16.43
C SER A 224 26.63 -47.64 17.71
N THR A 225 27.95 -47.77 17.67
CA THR A 225 28.84 -48.16 18.78
C THR A 225 29.08 -47.05 19.82
N GLY A 226 28.54 -45.85 19.61
CA GLY A 226 28.74 -44.69 20.49
C GLY A 226 30.06 -43.93 20.26
N LYS A 227 30.88 -44.35 19.28
CA LYS A 227 32.07 -43.59 18.84
C LYS A 227 31.65 -42.29 18.17
N VAL A 228 32.45 -41.23 18.34
CA VAL A 228 32.16 -39.88 17.84
C VAL A 228 33.12 -39.52 16.71
N LEU A 229 32.61 -39.04 15.59
CA LEU A 229 33.38 -38.58 14.45
C LEU A 229 33.36 -37.06 14.41
N ILE A 230 34.52 -36.42 14.25
CA ILE A 230 34.61 -34.98 14.02
C ILE A 230 35.37 -34.65 12.74
N GLY A 231 34.86 -33.68 11.99
CA GLY A 231 35.47 -33.10 10.80
C GLY A 231 35.56 -31.58 10.90
N GLY A 232 36.65 -30.96 10.44
CA GLY A 232 36.80 -29.51 10.51
C GLY A 232 38.07 -28.94 9.88
N MET A 233 38.46 -27.75 10.35
CA MET A 233 39.67 -27.02 9.94
C MET A 233 40.87 -27.24 10.88
N PHE A 234 40.69 -27.99 11.97
CA PHE A 234 41.76 -28.25 12.93
C PHE A 234 42.97 -28.91 12.27
N THR A 235 44.16 -28.37 12.56
CA THR A 235 45.45 -28.89 12.08
C THR A 235 46.16 -29.72 13.15
N SER A 236 45.61 -29.77 14.36
CA SER A 236 46.04 -30.68 15.43
C SER A 236 44.92 -30.91 16.43
N TYR A 237 45.00 -32.05 17.13
CA TYR A 237 44.19 -32.38 18.30
C TYR A 237 45.13 -32.69 19.46
N ASN A 238 44.95 -32.04 20.61
CA ASN A 238 45.87 -32.14 21.76
C ASN A 238 47.33 -31.83 21.40
N ASN A 239 47.54 -30.82 20.54
CA ASN A 239 48.84 -30.44 19.99
C ASN A 239 49.54 -31.54 19.15
N ASN A 240 48.83 -32.59 18.76
CA ASN A 240 49.32 -33.62 17.86
C ASN A 240 48.86 -33.30 16.42
N SER A 241 49.79 -32.85 15.58
CA SER A 241 49.53 -32.52 14.17
C SER A 241 49.22 -33.72 13.29
N ALA A 242 49.53 -34.94 13.75
CA ALA A 242 49.08 -36.14 13.07
C ALA A 242 47.55 -36.22 13.12
N LEU A 243 46.90 -35.74 14.18
CA LEU A 243 45.44 -35.73 14.37
C LEU A 243 44.83 -34.44 13.81
N SER A 244 44.74 -34.33 12.49
CA SER A 244 44.22 -33.16 11.77
C SER A 244 42.97 -33.49 10.95
N TYR A 245 42.13 -32.47 10.76
CA TYR A 245 40.93 -32.36 9.91
C TYR A 245 39.78 -33.35 10.12
N PHE A 246 40.06 -34.64 10.38
CA PHE A 246 39.07 -35.67 10.60
C PHE A 246 39.60 -36.78 11.53
N ILE A 247 38.94 -36.99 12.67
CA ILE A 247 39.31 -38.02 13.65
C ILE A 247 38.07 -38.69 14.26
N ARG A 248 38.30 -39.84 14.90
CA ARG A 248 37.31 -40.53 15.73
C ARG A 248 37.71 -40.47 17.20
N LEU A 249 36.71 -40.28 18.05
CA LEU A 249 36.81 -40.30 19.50
C LEU A 249 36.02 -41.49 20.05
N ASN A 250 36.45 -41.97 21.19
CA ASN A 250 35.73 -42.92 22.01
C ASN A 250 34.47 -42.27 22.62
N ALA A 251 33.58 -43.09 23.17
CA ALA A 251 32.38 -42.61 23.84
C ALA A 251 32.69 -41.75 25.09
N ASP A 252 33.92 -41.77 25.58
CA ASP A 252 34.40 -40.94 26.69
C ASP A 252 35.17 -39.69 26.24
N GLY A 253 35.26 -39.40 24.93
CA GLY A 253 35.95 -38.22 24.40
C GLY A 253 37.47 -38.40 24.16
N THR A 254 38.04 -39.52 24.59
CA THR A 254 39.45 -39.84 24.29
C THR A 254 39.64 -40.20 22.81
N VAL A 255 40.86 -40.03 22.27
CA VAL A 255 41.13 -40.35 20.86
C VAL A 255 41.03 -41.85 20.64
N ASP A 256 40.28 -42.27 19.62
CA ASP A 256 40.21 -43.67 19.22
C ASP A 256 41.41 -44.03 18.33
N ASN A 257 42.47 -44.55 18.94
CA ASN A 257 43.67 -44.99 18.24
C ASN A 257 43.45 -46.26 17.39
N THR A 258 42.29 -46.92 17.48
CA THR A 258 41.94 -48.05 16.61
C THR A 258 41.34 -47.62 15.28
N PHE A 259 41.12 -46.31 15.07
CA PHE A 259 40.57 -45.79 13.83
C PHE A 259 41.63 -45.75 12.71
N ASN A 260 41.39 -46.50 11.65
CA ASN A 260 42.32 -46.80 10.56
C ASN A 260 42.47 -45.65 9.54
N ARG A 261 42.76 -44.44 10.02
CA ARG A 261 42.86 -43.23 9.18
C ARG A 261 44.19 -43.03 8.46
N GLY A 262 45.23 -43.75 8.88
CA GLY A 262 46.61 -43.55 8.42
C GLY A 262 47.05 -42.09 8.50
N THR A 263 47.48 -41.47 7.39
CA THR A 263 47.85 -40.04 7.38
C THR A 263 46.66 -39.06 7.43
N GLY A 264 45.42 -39.56 7.31
CA GLY A 264 44.20 -38.76 7.39
C GLY A 264 43.86 -37.99 6.11
N VAL A 265 42.97 -37.00 6.23
CA VAL A 265 42.54 -36.12 5.13
C VAL A 265 43.59 -35.03 4.90
N SER A 266 43.84 -34.61 3.66
CA SER A 266 44.87 -33.59 3.39
C SER A 266 44.50 -32.17 3.80
N PHE A 267 43.21 -31.86 3.94
CA PHE A 267 42.71 -30.53 4.26
C PHE A 267 41.28 -30.60 4.84
N ARG A 268 40.55 -29.48 4.85
CA ARG A 268 39.36 -29.27 5.70
C ARG A 268 38.17 -30.18 5.31
N VAL A 269 37.47 -30.68 6.33
CA VAL A 269 36.23 -31.47 6.18
C VAL A 269 35.04 -30.64 6.67
N PHE A 270 34.06 -30.39 5.79
CA PHE A 270 32.86 -29.61 6.11
C PHE A 270 31.70 -30.50 6.59
N THR A 271 31.58 -31.73 6.08
CA THR A 271 30.48 -32.63 6.41
C THR A 271 30.96 -34.05 6.70
N VAL A 272 30.26 -34.71 7.62
CA VAL A 272 30.37 -36.13 7.95
C VAL A 272 28.97 -36.72 7.98
N ALA A 273 28.74 -37.83 7.30
CA ALA A 273 27.52 -38.63 7.38
C ALA A 273 27.86 -40.09 7.72
N VAL A 274 26.94 -40.77 8.41
CA VAL A 274 27.07 -42.17 8.83
C VAL A 274 25.80 -42.91 8.40
N ASP A 275 25.94 -44.08 7.77
CA ASP A 275 24.81 -44.92 7.38
C ASP A 275 24.40 -45.90 8.49
N ALA A 276 23.41 -46.75 8.22
CA ALA A 276 22.94 -47.77 9.18
C ALA A 276 23.96 -48.89 9.45
N ASN A 277 25.01 -49.04 8.64
CA ASN A 277 26.07 -50.02 8.77
C ASN A 277 27.38 -49.40 9.32
N ASP A 278 27.29 -48.19 9.87
CA ASP A 278 28.42 -47.39 10.35
C ASP A 278 29.45 -47.00 9.28
N ALA A 279 29.13 -47.15 7.99
CA ALA A 279 29.94 -46.60 6.90
C ALA A 279 29.90 -45.07 6.96
N ILE A 280 31.03 -44.44 6.64
CA ILE A 280 31.25 -43.01 6.85
C ILE A 280 31.42 -42.33 5.50
N LEU A 281 30.79 -41.17 5.32
CA LEU A 281 31.00 -40.29 4.19
C LEU A 281 31.59 -38.97 4.68
N ILE A 282 32.69 -38.53 4.09
CA ILE A 282 33.32 -37.24 4.37
C ILE A 282 33.30 -36.37 3.12
N GLY A 283 32.89 -35.10 3.29
CA GLY A 283 32.88 -34.08 2.24
C GLY A 283 33.57 -32.82 2.72
N GLY A 284 34.32 -32.14 1.84
CA GLY A 284 35.11 -30.98 2.24
C GLY A 284 35.84 -30.31 1.09
N PHE A 285 36.93 -29.62 1.43
CA PHE A 285 37.91 -29.13 0.47
C PHE A 285 39.21 -29.90 0.73
N PHE A 286 39.43 -31.00 0.02
CA PHE A 286 40.61 -31.85 0.19
C PHE A 286 40.94 -32.63 -1.09
N SER A 287 42.19 -33.11 -1.16
CA SER A 287 42.74 -33.78 -2.34
C SER A 287 43.19 -35.23 -2.09
N SER A 288 43.25 -35.67 -0.83
CA SER A 288 43.57 -37.06 -0.49
C SER A 288 43.06 -37.50 0.87
N TYR A 289 42.92 -38.82 1.03
CA TYR A 289 42.71 -39.54 2.27
C TYR A 289 43.75 -40.64 2.42
N ASN A 290 44.48 -40.68 3.53
CA ASN A 290 45.57 -41.63 3.79
C ASN A 290 46.58 -41.70 2.62
N GLY A 291 46.95 -40.53 2.07
CA GLY A 291 47.82 -40.41 0.89
C GLY A 291 47.22 -40.86 -0.44
N THR A 292 46.00 -41.43 -0.45
CA THR A 292 45.29 -41.83 -1.67
C THR A 292 44.46 -40.66 -2.20
N ALA A 293 44.57 -40.38 -3.51
CA ALA A 293 43.84 -39.27 -4.14
C ALA A 293 42.32 -39.41 -3.98
N ARG A 294 41.69 -38.35 -3.47
CA ARG A 294 40.24 -38.21 -3.30
C ARG A 294 39.89 -36.73 -3.46
N SER A 295 38.98 -36.41 -4.37
CA SER A 295 38.62 -35.02 -4.69
C SER A 295 37.35 -34.63 -3.95
N ASN A 296 37.51 -33.97 -2.80
CA ASN A 296 36.45 -33.34 -2.00
C ASN A 296 35.37 -34.27 -1.42
N LEU A 297 35.35 -35.56 -1.76
CA LEU A 297 34.44 -36.57 -1.22
C LEU A 297 35.14 -37.93 -1.06
N ALA A 298 34.91 -38.62 0.05
CA ALA A 298 35.38 -39.99 0.26
C ALA A 298 34.42 -40.80 1.14
N ARG A 299 34.29 -42.10 0.84
CA ARG A 299 33.58 -43.07 1.69
C ARG A 299 34.59 -43.94 2.43
N LEU A 300 34.34 -44.20 3.71
CA LEU A 300 35.17 -44.99 4.60
C LEU A 300 34.31 -46.11 5.21
N ASN A 301 34.94 -47.23 5.53
CA ASN A 301 34.32 -48.28 6.32
C ASN A 301 34.17 -47.84 7.78
N ALA A 302 33.42 -48.63 8.55
CA ALA A 302 33.17 -48.36 9.96
C ALA A 302 34.46 -48.24 10.80
N ASP A 303 35.56 -48.86 10.39
CA ASP A 303 36.86 -48.80 11.08
C ASP A 303 37.73 -47.60 10.65
N GLY A 304 37.31 -46.81 9.66
CA GLY A 304 38.06 -45.69 9.10
C GLY A 304 38.93 -46.03 7.89
N SER A 305 39.01 -47.30 7.49
CA SER A 305 39.70 -47.66 6.26
C SER A 305 38.97 -47.09 5.04
N LEU A 306 39.72 -46.64 4.04
CA LEU A 306 39.17 -46.05 2.82
C LEU A 306 38.43 -47.11 2.00
N ASP A 307 37.23 -46.79 1.50
CA ASP A 307 36.58 -47.59 0.48
C ASP A 307 37.24 -47.33 -0.89
N PRO A 308 37.95 -48.31 -1.47
CA PRO A 308 38.59 -48.13 -2.78
C PRO A 308 37.57 -48.08 -3.92
N GLY A 309 36.39 -48.68 -3.73
CA GLY A 309 35.33 -48.79 -4.74
C GLY A 309 34.48 -47.54 -4.90
N PHE A 310 34.68 -46.52 -4.06
CA PHE A 310 33.98 -45.23 -4.14
C PHE A 310 34.98 -44.09 -4.36
N ASN A 311 35.11 -43.62 -5.61
CA ASN A 311 36.06 -42.57 -5.98
C ASN A 311 35.47 -41.52 -6.94
N PRO A 312 34.43 -40.77 -6.53
CA PRO A 312 33.92 -39.66 -7.32
C PRO A 312 34.90 -38.48 -7.32
N ILE A 313 34.95 -37.76 -8.45
CA ILE A 313 35.71 -36.52 -8.61
C ILE A 313 34.75 -35.35 -8.52
N VAL A 314 34.71 -34.65 -7.39
CA VAL A 314 33.88 -33.44 -7.18
C VAL A 314 34.76 -32.20 -7.32
N SER A 315 34.40 -31.27 -8.21
CA SER A 315 35.31 -30.20 -8.65
C SER A 315 35.66 -29.13 -7.61
N ASN A 316 34.85 -28.99 -6.56
CA ASN A 316 35.02 -27.97 -5.51
C ASN A 316 34.43 -28.47 -4.18
N ASP A 317 34.38 -27.59 -3.19
CA ASP A 317 33.88 -27.85 -1.84
C ASP A 317 32.56 -28.63 -1.81
N VAL A 318 32.51 -29.67 -0.97
CA VAL A 318 31.28 -30.35 -0.57
C VAL A 318 30.92 -29.89 0.84
N TYR A 319 29.85 -29.12 0.99
CA TYR A 319 29.39 -28.62 2.29
C TYR A 319 28.41 -29.56 2.99
N SER A 320 27.68 -30.38 2.23
CA SER A 320 26.71 -31.32 2.80
C SER A 320 26.64 -32.61 1.99
N ALA A 321 26.40 -33.72 2.69
CA ALA A 321 26.41 -35.05 2.10
C ALA A 321 25.52 -35.99 2.92
N ALA A 322 24.80 -36.91 2.26
CA ALA A 322 23.87 -37.82 2.91
C ALA A 322 23.80 -39.16 2.17
N PHE A 323 23.68 -40.26 2.94
CA PHE A 323 23.35 -41.57 2.39
C PHE A 323 21.86 -41.67 2.09
N GLN A 324 21.54 -42.40 1.03
CA GLN A 324 20.19 -42.85 0.75
C GLN A 324 20.04 -44.33 1.11
N PRO A 325 18.79 -44.79 1.41
CA PRO A 325 18.54 -46.19 1.75
C PRO A 325 18.98 -47.21 0.69
N ASP A 326 19.09 -46.81 -0.58
CA ASP A 326 19.54 -47.64 -1.70
C ASP A 326 21.07 -47.68 -1.86
N GLY A 327 21.82 -47.06 -0.93
CA GLY A 327 23.27 -46.99 -0.96
C GLY A 327 23.83 -45.88 -1.86
N LYS A 328 22.98 -45.09 -2.51
CA LYS A 328 23.40 -43.87 -3.21
C LYS A 328 23.73 -42.76 -2.23
N VAL A 329 24.41 -41.74 -2.72
CA VAL A 329 24.91 -40.62 -1.95
C VAL A 329 24.44 -39.32 -2.58
N LEU A 330 23.83 -38.44 -1.79
CA LEU A 330 23.52 -37.07 -2.19
C LEU A 330 24.63 -36.14 -1.70
N VAL A 331 25.00 -35.17 -2.52
CA VAL A 331 26.00 -34.14 -2.19
C VAL A 331 25.51 -32.75 -2.58
N GLY A 332 25.74 -31.78 -1.70
CA GLY A 332 25.56 -30.36 -1.91
C GLY A 332 26.84 -29.60 -1.58
N GLY A 333 27.18 -28.57 -2.36
CA GLY A 333 28.42 -27.82 -2.14
C GLY A 333 28.58 -26.64 -3.08
N ASN A 334 29.81 -26.18 -3.32
CA ASN A 334 30.13 -25.13 -4.31
C ASN A 334 30.75 -25.73 -5.60
N PHE A 335 30.49 -27.01 -5.86
CA PHE A 335 30.99 -27.69 -7.04
C PHE A 335 30.13 -27.38 -8.27
N ASN A 336 30.77 -27.47 -9.43
CA ASN A 336 30.12 -27.33 -10.72
C ASN A 336 30.22 -28.60 -11.59
N GLN A 337 30.97 -29.61 -11.12
CA GLN A 337 31.15 -30.87 -11.83
C GLN A 337 31.29 -32.04 -10.86
N VAL A 338 30.77 -33.21 -11.29
CA VAL A 338 31.01 -34.52 -10.67
C VAL A 338 31.41 -35.50 -11.76
N ASN A 339 32.56 -36.17 -11.62
CA ASN A 339 33.12 -37.08 -12.64
C ASN A 339 33.16 -36.44 -14.05
N GLY A 340 33.54 -35.17 -14.13
CA GLY A 340 33.60 -34.39 -15.39
C GLY A 340 32.24 -33.97 -15.98
N ASN A 341 31.13 -34.34 -15.36
CA ASN A 341 29.79 -33.95 -15.80
C ASN A 341 29.33 -32.70 -15.06
N SER A 342 28.72 -31.75 -15.77
CA SER A 342 28.19 -30.53 -15.17
C SER A 342 27.06 -30.83 -14.17
N ARG A 343 27.15 -30.22 -13.00
CA ARG A 343 26.15 -30.29 -11.93
C ARG A 343 26.06 -28.94 -11.21
N GLY A 344 24.84 -28.44 -11.01
CA GLY A 344 24.61 -27.18 -10.30
C GLY A 344 24.69 -27.37 -8.80
N SER A 345 25.88 -27.62 -8.24
CA SER A 345 26.09 -27.64 -6.77
C SER A 345 25.25 -28.65 -5.96
N LEU A 346 24.53 -29.54 -6.64
CA LEU A 346 23.75 -30.65 -6.10
C LEU A 346 23.92 -31.85 -7.03
N ALA A 347 24.17 -33.04 -6.48
CA ALA A 347 24.33 -34.25 -7.26
C ALA A 347 23.98 -35.50 -6.45
N ARG A 348 23.65 -36.58 -7.16
CA ARG A 348 23.54 -37.92 -6.62
C ARG A 348 24.59 -38.83 -7.22
N ILE A 349 25.26 -39.59 -6.40
CA ILE A 349 26.36 -40.49 -6.75
C ILE A 349 25.92 -41.90 -6.39
N ASN A 350 26.12 -42.85 -7.30
CA ASN A 350 25.81 -44.25 -7.09
C ASN A 350 26.75 -44.89 -6.06
N ALA A 351 26.38 -46.08 -5.58
CA ALA A 351 27.18 -46.80 -4.58
C ALA A 351 28.60 -47.14 -5.06
N ASP A 352 28.86 -47.17 -6.36
CA ASP A 352 30.19 -47.40 -6.98
C ASP A 352 30.97 -46.11 -7.26
N GLY A 353 30.49 -44.95 -6.81
CA GLY A 353 31.11 -43.65 -7.06
C GLY A 353 30.84 -43.05 -8.45
N SER A 354 30.10 -43.75 -9.32
CA SER A 354 29.63 -43.19 -10.59
C SER A 354 28.54 -42.13 -10.35
N LEU A 355 28.38 -41.19 -11.28
CA LEU A 355 27.34 -40.17 -11.17
C LEU A 355 25.99 -40.79 -11.55
N ASP A 356 24.96 -40.59 -10.70
CA ASP A 356 23.60 -40.97 -11.06
C ASP A 356 23.04 -39.97 -12.07
N GLN A 357 23.03 -40.36 -13.35
CA GLN A 357 22.52 -39.53 -14.44
C GLN A 357 20.99 -39.38 -14.40
N SER A 358 20.28 -40.28 -13.69
CA SER A 358 18.83 -40.13 -13.50
C SER A 358 18.48 -38.99 -12.54
N PHE A 359 19.47 -38.50 -11.77
CA PHE A 359 19.31 -37.39 -10.86
C PHE A 359 19.83 -36.09 -11.46
N ALA A 360 18.92 -35.35 -12.07
CA ALA A 360 19.22 -34.11 -12.79
C ALA A 360 18.87 -32.85 -11.97
N ALA A 361 19.06 -32.90 -10.65
CA ALA A 361 18.89 -31.72 -9.81
C ALA A 361 20.09 -30.76 -9.95
N GLY A 362 19.82 -29.46 -9.86
CA GLY A 362 20.85 -28.43 -9.79
C GLY A 362 20.30 -27.12 -9.26
N VAL A 363 21.18 -26.30 -8.70
CA VAL A 363 20.90 -24.96 -8.21
C VAL A 363 21.91 -23.96 -8.79
N SER A 364 21.60 -22.66 -8.71
CA SER A 364 22.40 -21.59 -9.35
C SER A 364 23.70 -21.24 -8.62
N PHE A 365 23.83 -21.60 -7.34
CA PHE A 365 25.02 -21.34 -6.52
C PHE A 365 25.15 -22.42 -5.44
N LYS A 366 25.96 -22.19 -4.40
CA LYS A 366 26.30 -23.25 -3.43
C LYS A 366 25.11 -23.75 -2.61
N VAL A 367 25.15 -25.05 -2.30
CA VAL A 367 24.28 -25.74 -1.34
C VAL A 367 25.07 -25.96 -0.04
N ASN A 368 24.62 -25.34 1.05
CA ASN A 368 25.25 -25.48 2.37
C ASN A 368 24.69 -26.69 3.13
N SER A 369 23.43 -27.07 2.89
CA SER A 369 22.74 -28.13 3.63
C SER A 369 21.87 -28.99 2.71
N ILE A 370 21.89 -30.30 2.91
CA ILE A 370 20.94 -31.22 2.30
C ILE A 370 20.26 -32.07 3.37
N PHE A 371 18.97 -32.34 3.18
CA PHE A 371 18.18 -33.17 4.09
C PHE A 371 17.29 -34.15 3.29
N LEU A 372 17.48 -35.45 3.53
CA LEU A 372 16.64 -36.50 2.94
C LEU A 372 15.41 -36.72 3.83
N GLN A 373 14.24 -36.56 3.27
CA GLN A 373 12.98 -36.77 3.96
C GLN A 373 12.58 -38.26 3.98
N PRO A 374 11.78 -38.70 4.97
CA PRO A 374 11.31 -40.08 5.04
C PRO A 374 10.50 -40.55 3.83
N ASP A 375 9.88 -39.61 3.09
CA ASP A 375 9.13 -39.87 1.85
C ASP A 375 10.04 -40.02 0.62
N GLY A 376 11.35 -39.94 0.78
CA GLY A 376 12.34 -40.04 -0.28
C GLY A 376 12.59 -38.73 -1.05
N LYS A 377 11.93 -37.63 -0.67
CA LYS A 377 12.23 -36.30 -1.19
C LYS A 377 13.50 -35.71 -0.56
N LEU A 378 14.07 -34.74 -1.24
CA LEU A 378 15.30 -34.07 -0.83
C LEU A 378 15.06 -32.58 -0.66
N LEU A 379 15.43 -32.01 0.48
CA LEU A 379 15.57 -30.57 0.68
C LEU A 379 17.02 -30.15 0.48
N ALA A 380 17.24 -29.07 -0.27
CA ALA A 380 18.53 -28.40 -0.39
C ALA A 380 18.40 -26.96 0.10
N GLY A 381 19.36 -26.52 0.90
CA GLY A 381 19.49 -25.16 1.42
C GLY A 381 20.87 -24.60 1.12
N GLY A 382 20.96 -23.31 0.80
CA GLY A 382 22.24 -22.64 0.54
C GLY A 382 22.07 -21.18 0.13
N GLU A 383 22.99 -20.70 -0.70
CA GLU A 383 23.02 -19.31 -1.19
C GLU A 383 22.54 -19.19 -2.65
N PHE A 384 21.80 -20.19 -3.14
CA PHE A 384 21.30 -20.21 -4.50
C PHE A 384 20.02 -19.38 -4.67
N SER A 385 19.82 -18.91 -5.89
CA SER A 385 18.67 -18.10 -6.33
C SER A 385 17.72 -18.84 -7.25
N ALA A 386 18.12 -20.01 -7.74
CA ALA A 386 17.31 -20.87 -8.60
C ALA A 386 17.62 -22.36 -8.35
N ALA A 387 16.63 -23.21 -8.57
CA ALA A 387 16.71 -24.66 -8.55
C ALA A 387 16.06 -25.23 -9.82
N ASN A 388 16.77 -26.09 -10.55
CA ASN A 388 16.40 -26.61 -11.87
C ASN A 388 15.97 -25.50 -12.86
N GLY A 389 16.63 -24.33 -12.78
CA GLY A 389 16.30 -23.15 -13.58
C GLY A 389 15.06 -22.38 -13.12
N VAL A 390 14.33 -22.88 -12.12
CA VAL A 390 13.17 -22.20 -11.52
C VAL A 390 13.62 -21.31 -10.36
N PRO A 391 13.14 -20.06 -10.26
CA PRO A 391 13.47 -19.19 -9.12
C PRO A 391 13.11 -19.83 -7.77
N ARG A 392 14.13 -19.99 -6.92
CA ARG A 392 14.05 -20.55 -5.56
C ARG A 392 15.14 -19.90 -4.71
N GLY A 393 14.74 -19.06 -3.76
CA GLY A 393 15.67 -18.33 -2.90
C GLY A 393 16.09 -19.18 -1.70
N GLY A 394 17.35 -19.62 -1.69
CA GLY A 394 18.01 -20.23 -0.55
C GLY A 394 17.55 -21.62 -0.15
N ILE A 395 16.36 -22.08 -0.54
CA ILE A 395 15.84 -23.43 -0.23
C ILE A 395 14.97 -23.99 -1.37
N ALA A 396 15.10 -25.30 -1.63
CA ALA A 396 14.32 -26.03 -2.63
C ALA A 396 14.08 -27.48 -2.19
N ARG A 397 12.93 -28.07 -2.59
CA ARG A 397 12.64 -29.49 -2.43
C ARG A 397 12.63 -30.18 -3.79
N PHE A 398 13.20 -31.37 -3.85
CA PHE A 398 13.29 -32.22 -5.02
C PHE A 398 12.65 -33.57 -4.73
N ASP A 399 12.10 -34.20 -5.77
CA ASP A 399 11.70 -35.58 -5.71
C ASP A 399 12.91 -36.54 -5.72
N ALA A 400 12.63 -37.84 -5.63
CA ALA A 400 13.64 -38.88 -5.66
C ALA A 400 14.37 -39.02 -7.02
N ALA A 401 13.96 -38.35 -8.09
CA ALA A 401 14.67 -38.29 -9.36
C ALA A 401 15.40 -36.94 -9.55
N GLY A 402 15.34 -36.03 -8.57
CA GLY A 402 15.91 -34.69 -8.70
C GLY A 402 15.05 -33.73 -9.51
N GLY A 403 13.81 -34.12 -9.84
CA GLY A 403 12.79 -33.20 -10.31
C GLY A 403 12.42 -32.22 -9.20
N LEU A 404 12.17 -30.97 -9.56
CA LEU A 404 11.80 -29.95 -8.59
C LEU A 404 10.38 -30.22 -8.10
N ASP A 405 10.17 -30.29 -6.77
CA ASP A 405 8.84 -30.39 -6.20
C ASP A 405 8.14 -29.03 -6.29
N GLY A 406 7.35 -28.83 -7.34
CA GLY A 406 6.59 -27.60 -7.56
C GLY A 406 5.58 -27.27 -6.45
N SER A 407 5.16 -28.27 -5.65
CA SER A 407 4.26 -28.06 -4.50
C SER A 407 4.97 -27.47 -3.28
N PHE A 408 6.31 -27.53 -3.27
CA PHE A 408 7.15 -26.87 -2.27
C PHE A 408 7.77 -25.64 -2.91
N ASP A 409 7.07 -24.53 -2.76
CA ASP A 409 7.52 -23.24 -3.26
C ASP A 409 7.73 -22.31 -2.06
N PRO A 410 8.85 -22.52 -1.32
CA PRO A 410 9.14 -21.72 -0.16
C PRO A 410 9.42 -20.29 -0.59
N VAL A 411 8.44 -19.43 -0.34
CA VAL A 411 8.63 -17.98 -0.40
C VAL A 411 9.25 -17.57 0.91
N ILE A 412 10.56 -17.69 0.98
CA ILE A 412 11.36 -16.88 1.88
C ILE A 412 11.88 -15.74 0.99
N GLY A 413 11.00 -14.77 0.69
CA GLY A 413 11.16 -13.88 -0.48
C GLY A 413 10.71 -12.41 -0.34
N SER A 414 11.38 -11.58 -1.16
CA SER A 414 11.55 -10.10 -1.24
C SER A 414 10.67 -9.15 -0.43
N ALA A 415 11.27 -8.07 0.12
CA ALA A 415 10.58 -6.81 0.37
C ALA A 415 9.92 -6.35 -0.93
N GLY A 416 8.61 -6.56 -1.00
CA GLY A 416 7.87 -6.36 -2.23
C GLY A 416 7.74 -4.88 -2.57
N THR A 417 7.89 -4.51 -3.83
CA THR A 417 7.53 -3.16 -4.29
C THR A 417 6.12 -3.19 -4.84
N VAL A 418 5.17 -2.52 -4.17
CA VAL A 418 3.84 -2.26 -4.75
C VAL A 418 4.01 -1.18 -5.82
N GLN A 419 3.69 -1.52 -7.08
CA GLN A 419 3.85 -0.62 -8.23
C GLN A 419 2.51 -0.08 -8.73
N THR A 420 1.40 -0.71 -8.34
CA THR A 420 0.05 -0.26 -8.63
C THR A 420 -0.87 -0.55 -7.45
N ILE A 421 -1.74 0.41 -7.16
CA ILE A 421 -2.83 0.30 -6.20
C ILE A 421 -4.08 0.73 -6.98
N SER A 422 -5.18 0.01 -6.78
CA SER A 422 -6.51 0.44 -7.20
C SER A 422 -7.54 0.03 -6.16
N ILE A 423 -8.59 0.82 -5.98
CA ILE A 423 -9.74 0.39 -5.15
C ILE A 423 -10.77 -0.26 -6.07
N TYR A 424 -11.17 -1.47 -5.75
CA TYR A 424 -12.13 -2.29 -6.48
C TYR A 424 -13.59 -1.83 -6.19
N ASN A 425 -14.56 -2.24 -7.02
CA ASN A 425 -15.95 -1.75 -6.96
C ASN A 425 -16.64 -2.02 -5.62
N ASP A 426 -16.23 -3.05 -4.88
CA ASP A 426 -16.76 -3.42 -3.56
C ASP A 426 -16.07 -2.68 -2.40
N GLY A 427 -15.16 -1.75 -2.69
CA GLY A 427 -14.39 -0.99 -1.69
C GLY A 427 -13.11 -1.68 -1.21
N LYS A 428 -12.80 -2.90 -1.69
CA LYS A 428 -11.53 -3.58 -1.39
C LYS A 428 -10.37 -3.01 -2.18
N THR A 429 -9.15 -3.16 -1.68
CA THR A 429 -7.95 -2.64 -2.35
C THR A 429 -7.27 -3.72 -3.17
N LEU A 430 -7.01 -3.48 -4.45
CA LEU A 430 -6.17 -4.33 -5.29
C LEU A 430 -4.76 -3.74 -5.35
N ILE A 431 -3.75 -4.58 -5.15
CA ILE A 431 -2.34 -4.21 -5.27
C ILE A 431 -1.65 -5.10 -6.28
N GLY A 432 -0.75 -4.49 -7.05
CA GLY A 432 0.10 -5.18 -8.01
C GLY A 432 1.54 -4.68 -7.91
N GLY A 433 2.52 -5.54 -8.17
CA GLY A 433 3.91 -5.15 -8.04
C GLY A 433 4.90 -6.29 -8.20
N PHE A 434 6.06 -6.11 -7.59
CA PHE A 434 7.08 -7.13 -7.40
C PHE A 434 7.05 -7.59 -5.94
N PHE A 435 6.09 -8.44 -5.58
CA PHE A 435 5.91 -9.07 -4.27
C PHE A 435 5.34 -10.48 -4.43
N ASN A 436 5.60 -11.39 -3.51
CA ASN A 436 5.14 -12.79 -3.60
C ASN A 436 4.18 -13.19 -2.48
N SER A 437 3.87 -12.25 -1.58
CA SER A 437 2.99 -12.46 -0.45
C SER A 437 2.35 -11.14 0.01
N VAL A 438 1.23 -11.28 0.71
CA VAL A 438 0.63 -10.24 1.56
C VAL A 438 0.43 -10.86 2.93
N GLY A 439 1.28 -10.49 3.88
CA GLY A 439 1.37 -11.19 5.17
C GLY A 439 1.77 -12.63 4.99
N SER A 440 1.05 -13.53 5.65
CA SER A 440 1.27 -14.98 5.49
C SER A 440 0.60 -15.56 4.24
N VAL A 441 -0.22 -14.78 3.51
CA VAL A 441 -0.95 -15.28 2.34
C VAL A 441 -0.11 -15.10 1.08
N ARG A 442 0.21 -16.22 0.42
CA ARG A 442 0.93 -16.21 -0.86
C ARG A 442 0.11 -15.53 -1.94
N ARG A 443 0.71 -14.52 -2.57
CA ARG A 443 0.12 -13.71 -3.63
C ARG A 443 1.24 -13.25 -4.55
N ASN A 444 1.41 -13.96 -5.67
CA ASN A 444 2.45 -13.64 -6.63
C ASN A 444 2.02 -12.41 -7.45
N GLN A 445 2.66 -11.29 -7.17
CA GLN A 445 2.61 -10.01 -7.88
C GLN A 445 1.25 -9.30 -7.86
N LEU A 446 0.18 -9.96 -7.43
CA LEU A 446 -1.19 -9.46 -7.38
C LEU A 446 -1.92 -9.93 -6.13
N ALA A 447 -2.57 -9.02 -5.42
CA ALA A 447 -3.42 -9.34 -4.28
C ALA A 447 -4.61 -8.37 -4.19
N ARG A 448 -5.74 -8.87 -3.71
CA ARG A 448 -6.83 -8.03 -3.20
C ARG A 448 -6.78 -8.03 -1.68
N LEU A 449 -7.13 -6.90 -1.06
CA LEU A 449 -7.05 -6.63 0.37
C LEU A 449 -8.41 -6.19 0.90
N ASN A 450 -8.73 -6.59 2.11
CA ASN A 450 -9.88 -6.09 2.86
C ASN A 450 -9.64 -4.66 3.37
N ALA A 451 -10.68 -4.04 3.92
CA ALA A 451 -10.63 -2.68 4.45
C ALA A 451 -9.58 -2.50 5.58
N ASP A 452 -9.22 -3.57 6.27
CA ASP A 452 -8.19 -3.61 7.32
C ASP A 452 -6.77 -3.83 6.79
N GLY A 453 -6.59 -3.98 5.47
CA GLY A 453 -5.29 -4.23 4.83
C GLY A 453 -4.86 -5.70 4.78
N THR A 454 -5.65 -6.62 5.31
CA THR A 454 -5.38 -8.07 5.20
C THR A 454 -5.72 -8.60 3.81
N ALA A 455 -5.07 -9.67 3.36
CA ALA A 455 -5.38 -10.29 2.08
C ALA A 455 -6.82 -10.83 2.05
N ASP A 456 -7.54 -10.58 0.96
CA ASP A 456 -8.85 -11.16 0.71
C ASP A 456 -8.71 -12.63 0.28
N PRO A 457 -9.20 -13.59 1.07
CA PRO A 457 -9.10 -15.01 0.73
C PRO A 457 -9.98 -15.40 -0.45
N SER A 458 -11.04 -14.64 -0.77
CA SER A 458 -11.94 -14.92 -1.89
C SER A 458 -11.35 -14.54 -3.26
N PHE A 459 -10.19 -13.90 -3.28
CA PHE A 459 -9.47 -13.52 -4.48
C PHE A 459 -8.27 -14.45 -4.70
N ASP A 460 -8.39 -15.40 -5.61
CA ASP A 460 -7.32 -16.34 -5.95
C ASP A 460 -6.89 -16.21 -7.42
N ALA A 461 -5.71 -15.63 -7.63
CA ALA A 461 -5.06 -15.52 -8.93
C ALA A 461 -4.21 -16.76 -9.30
N GLY A 462 -4.31 -17.83 -8.52
CA GLY A 462 -3.50 -19.04 -8.67
C GLY A 462 -2.01 -18.73 -8.51
N ALA A 463 -1.18 -19.20 -9.45
CA ALA A 463 0.25 -18.90 -9.46
C ALA A 463 0.57 -17.42 -9.78
N GLY A 464 -0.41 -16.59 -10.10
CA GLY A 464 -0.22 -15.16 -10.37
C GLY A 464 0.72 -14.89 -11.54
N ALA A 465 1.27 -13.67 -11.60
CA ALA A 465 2.21 -13.29 -12.65
C ALA A 465 3.64 -13.78 -12.33
N ASN A 466 4.40 -14.19 -13.34
CA ASN A 466 5.79 -14.62 -13.16
C ASN A 466 6.80 -13.46 -13.09
N ASN A 467 6.35 -12.21 -13.28
CA ASN A 467 7.16 -11.00 -13.17
C ASN A 467 6.28 -9.82 -12.75
N SER A 468 6.87 -8.65 -12.52
CA SER A 468 6.23 -7.48 -11.93
C SER A 468 4.91 -7.10 -12.61
N ILE A 469 3.90 -6.79 -11.80
CA ILE A 469 2.67 -6.12 -12.25
C ILE A 469 2.84 -4.62 -12.06
N LEU A 470 2.74 -3.87 -13.16
CA LEU A 470 2.99 -2.44 -13.19
C LEU A 470 1.69 -1.62 -13.11
N THR A 471 0.56 -2.22 -13.50
CA THR A 471 -0.72 -1.52 -13.57
C THR A 471 -1.90 -2.49 -13.42
N THR A 472 -2.97 -2.02 -12.81
CA THR A 472 -4.26 -2.71 -12.70
C THR A 472 -5.38 -1.75 -13.04
N ALA A 473 -6.50 -2.26 -13.55
CA ALA A 473 -7.72 -1.48 -13.77
C ALA A 473 -8.96 -2.36 -13.50
N ALA A 474 -9.85 -1.91 -12.62
CA ALA A 474 -11.13 -2.56 -12.40
C ALA A 474 -12.16 -2.04 -13.40
N GLN A 475 -12.96 -2.95 -13.97
CA GLN A 475 -14.01 -2.65 -14.93
C GLN A 475 -15.38 -2.49 -14.23
N PRO A 476 -16.34 -1.76 -14.83
CA PRO A 476 -17.68 -1.58 -14.26
C PRO A 476 -18.41 -2.90 -13.97
N ASP A 477 -18.15 -3.94 -14.75
CA ASP A 477 -18.72 -5.29 -14.57
C ASP A 477 -18.03 -6.12 -13.47
N GLY A 478 -17.06 -5.54 -12.77
CA GLY A 478 -16.25 -6.20 -11.76
C GLY A 478 -15.06 -6.99 -12.32
N LYS A 479 -14.82 -7.06 -13.63
CA LYS A 479 -13.58 -7.71 -14.11
C LYS A 479 -12.35 -6.84 -13.82
N ILE A 480 -11.18 -7.45 -13.82
CA ILE A 480 -9.91 -6.80 -13.48
C ILE A 480 -8.92 -7.00 -14.62
N LEU A 481 -8.43 -5.91 -15.18
CA LEU A 481 -7.30 -5.93 -16.11
C LEU A 481 -6.00 -5.78 -15.34
N VAL A 482 -5.01 -6.58 -15.72
CA VAL A 482 -3.68 -6.62 -15.10
C VAL A 482 -2.63 -6.48 -16.18
N GLY A 483 -1.73 -5.52 -16.04
CA GLY A 483 -0.63 -5.26 -16.97
C GLY A 483 0.73 -5.21 -16.28
N GLY A 484 1.78 -5.68 -16.95
CA GLY A 484 3.11 -5.75 -16.34
C GLY A 484 4.23 -6.22 -17.25
N ASP A 485 5.33 -6.64 -16.63
CA ASP A 485 6.55 -7.22 -17.25
C ASP A 485 6.48 -8.76 -17.38
N PHE A 486 5.32 -9.36 -17.11
CA PHE A 486 5.16 -10.82 -17.04
C PHE A 486 5.01 -11.46 -18.42
N THR A 487 5.52 -12.68 -18.55
CA THR A 487 5.35 -13.51 -19.76
C THR A 487 4.36 -14.65 -19.54
N GLN A 488 3.95 -14.86 -18.29
CA GLN A 488 2.97 -15.86 -17.89
C GLN A 488 2.11 -15.34 -16.74
N PHE A 489 0.84 -15.75 -16.73
CA PHE A 489 -0.07 -15.55 -15.61
C PHE A 489 -0.76 -16.86 -15.28
N ASN A 490 -0.73 -17.26 -14.01
CA ASN A 490 -1.25 -18.55 -13.53
C ASN A 490 -0.77 -19.74 -14.39
N ASN A 491 0.53 -19.74 -14.74
CA ASN A 491 1.18 -20.71 -15.64
C ASN A 491 0.65 -20.77 -17.08
N VAL A 492 -0.24 -19.85 -17.48
CA VAL A 492 -0.68 -19.69 -18.86
C VAL A 492 0.26 -18.70 -19.56
N SER A 493 0.75 -19.06 -20.75
CA SER A 493 1.56 -18.17 -21.60
C SER A 493 0.69 -17.02 -22.12
N GLN A 494 0.67 -15.94 -21.34
CA GLN A 494 -0.02 -14.70 -21.64
C GLN A 494 0.91 -13.56 -21.26
N SER A 495 1.45 -12.89 -22.26
CA SER A 495 2.45 -11.84 -22.05
C SER A 495 1.79 -10.49 -21.78
N SER A 496 2.21 -9.89 -20.67
CA SER A 496 2.05 -8.49 -20.26
C SER A 496 0.64 -7.94 -20.09
N ILE A 497 -0.42 -8.69 -20.44
CA ILE A 497 -1.82 -8.31 -20.14
C ILE A 497 -2.72 -9.54 -19.92
N VAL A 498 -3.53 -9.52 -18.86
CA VAL A 498 -4.57 -10.53 -18.61
C VAL A 498 -5.82 -9.85 -18.03
N ARG A 499 -7.00 -10.42 -18.30
CA ARG A 499 -8.24 -10.07 -17.59
C ARG A 499 -8.63 -11.18 -16.63
N LEU A 500 -9.07 -10.79 -15.44
CA LEU A 500 -9.50 -11.67 -14.37
C LEU A 500 -10.96 -11.41 -14.01
N ASN A 501 -11.63 -12.44 -13.55
CA ASN A 501 -12.92 -12.38 -12.89
C ASN A 501 -12.77 -11.78 -11.47
N PRO A 502 -13.87 -11.35 -10.82
CA PRO A 502 -13.87 -10.86 -9.45
C PRO A 502 -13.21 -11.78 -8.42
N ASN A 503 -13.15 -13.09 -8.68
CA ASN A 503 -12.51 -14.07 -7.81
C ASN A 503 -11.02 -14.29 -8.11
N GLY A 504 -10.43 -13.57 -9.08
CA GLY A 504 -9.02 -13.71 -9.47
C GLY A 504 -8.75 -14.73 -10.58
N ALA A 505 -9.72 -15.55 -10.96
CA ALA A 505 -9.55 -16.50 -12.06
C ALA A 505 -9.45 -15.80 -13.42
N ILE A 506 -8.63 -16.30 -14.33
CA ILE A 506 -8.52 -15.77 -15.70
C ILE A 506 -9.88 -15.78 -16.39
N ASP A 507 -10.24 -14.66 -17.01
CA ASP A 507 -11.43 -14.56 -17.85
C ASP A 507 -11.12 -15.05 -19.28
N GLY A 508 -11.61 -16.24 -19.61
CA GLY A 508 -11.42 -16.85 -20.92
C GLY A 508 -12.12 -16.13 -22.09
N SER A 509 -13.01 -15.17 -21.82
CA SER A 509 -13.64 -14.36 -22.87
C SER A 509 -12.75 -13.22 -23.38
N PHE A 510 -11.64 -12.93 -22.69
CA PHE A 510 -10.66 -11.93 -23.12
C PHE A 510 -9.59 -12.56 -24.00
N ASN A 511 -9.69 -12.37 -25.31
CA ASN A 511 -8.85 -13.06 -26.29
C ASN A 511 -7.90 -12.10 -27.00
N LEU A 512 -6.61 -12.19 -26.66
CA LEU A 512 -5.52 -11.50 -27.36
C LEU A 512 -4.38 -12.50 -27.65
N PRO A 513 -4.46 -13.26 -28.74
CA PRO A 513 -3.47 -14.29 -29.07
C PRO A 513 -2.05 -13.71 -29.18
N GLY A 514 -1.09 -14.28 -28.46
CA GLY A 514 0.29 -13.81 -28.42
C GLY A 514 0.55 -12.62 -27.47
N GLY A 515 -0.49 -12.08 -26.82
CA GLY A 515 -0.39 -11.04 -25.80
C GLY A 515 0.24 -9.74 -26.31
N ILE A 516 0.96 -9.05 -25.42
CA ILE A 516 1.73 -7.84 -25.73
C ILE A 516 3.22 -8.15 -25.59
N SER A 517 4.03 -7.71 -26.55
CA SER A 517 5.41 -8.20 -26.76
C SER A 517 6.42 -7.81 -25.67
N SER A 518 6.07 -6.87 -24.79
CA SER A 518 6.92 -6.34 -23.72
C SER A 518 6.02 -5.63 -22.71
N ARG A 519 6.61 -4.88 -21.79
CA ARG A 519 5.96 -4.31 -20.62
C ARG A 519 4.78 -3.39 -20.91
N VAL A 520 3.67 -3.63 -20.23
CA VAL A 520 2.53 -2.72 -20.14
C VAL A 520 2.67 -1.92 -18.86
N ARG A 521 2.79 -0.59 -18.97
CA ARG A 521 3.01 0.32 -17.84
C ARG A 521 1.73 0.98 -17.35
N VAL A 522 0.73 1.12 -18.24
CA VAL A 522 -0.54 1.77 -17.94
C VAL A 522 -1.68 1.13 -18.71
N ILE A 523 -2.81 0.96 -18.02
CA ILE A 523 -4.11 0.59 -18.58
C ILE A 523 -5.13 1.68 -18.21
N ARG A 524 -5.98 2.06 -19.17
CA ARG A 524 -7.11 2.97 -18.94
C ARG A 524 -8.35 2.48 -19.65
N LEU A 525 -9.49 2.61 -18.98
CA LEU A 525 -10.80 2.28 -19.54
C LEU A 525 -11.43 3.52 -20.19
N GLN A 526 -12.12 3.31 -21.29
CA GLN A 526 -12.99 4.31 -21.90
C GLN A 526 -14.46 4.02 -21.59
N PRO A 527 -15.35 5.04 -21.60
CA PRO A 527 -16.78 4.85 -21.33
C PRO A 527 -17.48 3.85 -22.27
N ASP A 528 -16.98 3.68 -23.49
CA ASP A 528 -17.48 2.71 -24.47
C ASP A 528 -17.01 1.27 -24.22
N GLY A 529 -16.28 1.03 -23.12
CA GLY A 529 -15.74 -0.28 -22.74
C GLY A 529 -14.40 -0.63 -23.41
N LYS A 530 -13.86 0.22 -24.31
CA LYS A 530 -12.53 0.00 -24.88
C LYS A 530 -11.42 0.27 -23.87
N ILE A 531 -10.25 -0.29 -24.17
CA ILE A 531 -9.13 -0.35 -23.24
C ILE A 531 -7.90 0.25 -23.91
N LEU A 532 -7.36 1.34 -23.36
CA LEU A 532 -6.10 1.94 -23.80
C LEU A 532 -4.93 1.32 -23.01
N VAL A 533 -3.86 0.97 -23.73
CA VAL A 533 -2.65 0.38 -23.15
C VAL A 533 -1.41 1.15 -23.60
N GLY A 534 -0.54 1.48 -22.65
CA GLY A 534 0.73 2.18 -22.88
C GLY A 534 1.89 1.46 -22.21
N GLY A 535 3.07 1.49 -22.83
CA GLY A 535 4.25 0.85 -22.24
C GLY A 535 5.43 0.76 -23.20
N GLY A 536 6.28 -0.25 -22.99
CA GLY A 536 7.55 -0.47 -23.69
C GLY A 536 7.49 -1.57 -24.76
N PHE A 537 6.32 -1.79 -25.37
CA PHE A 537 6.07 -2.86 -26.36
C PHE A 537 6.17 -2.40 -27.82
N ALA A 538 6.37 -3.36 -28.71
CA ALA A 538 6.51 -3.16 -30.15
C ALA A 538 5.45 -3.94 -30.97
N ALA A 539 4.73 -4.86 -30.33
CA ALA A 539 3.63 -5.58 -30.95
C ALA A 539 2.51 -5.93 -29.96
N VAL A 540 1.29 -6.02 -30.48
CA VAL A 540 0.05 -6.36 -29.78
C VAL A 540 -0.71 -7.38 -30.62
N GLY A 541 -0.99 -8.57 -30.06
CA GLY A 541 -1.67 -9.63 -30.79
C GLY A 541 -0.90 -10.11 -32.03
N GLY A 542 0.44 -10.02 -32.01
CA GLY A 542 1.30 -10.29 -33.16
C GLY A 542 1.37 -9.17 -34.22
N THR A 543 0.58 -8.11 -34.09
CA THR A 543 0.60 -6.95 -35.01
C THR A 543 1.58 -5.89 -34.51
N ALA A 544 2.41 -5.34 -35.40
CA ALA A 544 3.33 -4.26 -35.06
C ALA A 544 2.55 -3.03 -34.58
N ARG A 545 2.75 -2.64 -33.33
CA ARG A 545 2.14 -1.48 -32.66
C ARG A 545 3.09 -1.00 -31.58
N SER A 546 3.60 0.22 -31.74
CA SER A 546 4.66 0.73 -30.90
C SER A 546 4.11 1.56 -29.74
N ARG A 547 4.35 1.07 -28.51
CA ARG A 547 4.26 1.81 -27.23
C ARG A 547 2.87 2.28 -26.80
N LEU A 548 1.90 2.38 -27.70
CA LEU A 548 0.51 2.76 -27.47
C LEU A 548 -0.43 1.90 -28.33
N ALA A 549 -1.54 1.44 -27.75
CA ALA A 549 -2.58 0.72 -28.48
C ALA A 549 -3.95 0.86 -27.79
N ARG A 550 -5.01 0.54 -28.53
CA ARG A 550 -6.38 0.38 -28.00
C ARG A 550 -6.89 -1.02 -28.28
N LEU A 551 -7.55 -1.64 -27.31
CA LEU A 551 -8.20 -2.93 -27.40
C LEU A 551 -9.72 -2.76 -27.28
N ASN A 552 -10.45 -3.67 -27.92
CA ASN A 552 -11.89 -3.81 -27.77
C ASN A 552 -12.24 -4.48 -26.43
N PRO A 553 -13.52 -4.44 -26.01
CA PRO A 553 -13.97 -5.09 -24.76
C PRO A 553 -13.69 -6.60 -24.69
N ASP A 554 -13.54 -7.28 -25.83
CA ASP A 554 -13.20 -8.70 -25.91
C ASP A 554 -11.68 -8.98 -25.90
N GLY A 555 -10.86 -7.93 -25.86
CA GLY A 555 -9.39 -8.00 -25.86
C GLY A 555 -8.75 -7.94 -27.25
N SER A 556 -9.51 -8.01 -28.34
CA SER A 556 -8.97 -7.87 -29.69
C SER A 556 -8.40 -6.46 -29.94
N LEU A 557 -7.41 -6.33 -30.83
CA LEU A 557 -6.82 -5.04 -31.19
C LEU A 557 -7.82 -4.17 -31.97
N ASP A 558 -8.03 -2.91 -31.55
CA ASP A 558 -8.81 -1.93 -32.31
C ASP A 558 -7.97 -1.37 -33.46
N THR A 559 -8.25 -1.82 -34.69
CA THR A 559 -7.54 -1.38 -35.88
C THR A 559 -7.89 0.04 -36.32
N GLY A 560 -9.00 0.61 -35.82
CA GLY A 560 -9.41 1.98 -36.09
C GLY A 560 -8.63 3.03 -35.28
N PHE A 561 -7.80 2.59 -34.33
CA PHE A 561 -6.92 3.46 -33.56
C PHE A 561 -5.49 3.44 -34.14
N SER A 562 -4.95 4.63 -34.43
CA SER A 562 -3.69 4.80 -35.16
C SER A 562 -2.52 5.32 -34.33
N GLY A 563 -2.73 5.59 -33.03
CA GLY A 563 -1.74 6.26 -32.18
C GLY A 563 -0.49 5.42 -31.90
N GLU A 564 0.70 6.00 -32.14
CA GLU A 564 2.01 5.40 -31.87
C GLU A 564 3.02 6.42 -31.34
N ALA A 565 3.97 5.96 -30.52
CA ALA A 565 5.04 6.78 -29.94
C ALA A 565 6.42 6.12 -30.11
N ASP A 566 7.48 6.95 -30.21
CA ASP A 566 8.86 6.45 -30.39
C ASP A 566 9.61 6.13 -29.08
N GLY A 567 8.97 6.37 -27.93
CA GLY A 567 9.47 6.06 -26.59
C GLY A 567 8.40 5.47 -25.68
N ASP A 568 8.78 5.01 -24.49
CA ASP A 568 7.85 4.43 -23.50
C ASP A 568 6.75 5.43 -23.13
N VAL A 569 5.49 4.96 -23.16
CA VAL A 569 4.33 5.68 -22.61
C VAL A 569 4.16 5.25 -21.16
N TYR A 570 4.19 6.21 -20.24
CA TYR A 570 4.09 5.98 -18.81
C TYR A 570 2.69 6.22 -18.26
N ASP A 571 1.93 7.16 -18.85
CA ASP A 571 0.56 7.44 -18.43
C ASP A 571 -0.35 7.85 -19.59
N ILE A 572 -1.64 7.60 -19.41
CA ILE A 572 -2.72 7.91 -20.38
C ILE A 572 -3.88 8.53 -19.62
N LEU A 573 -4.47 9.58 -20.19
CA LEU A 573 -5.63 10.29 -19.65
C LEU A 573 -6.69 10.44 -20.75
N PRO A 574 -7.72 9.58 -20.77
CA PRO A 574 -8.92 9.79 -21.59
C PRO A 574 -9.67 11.03 -21.11
N GLN A 575 -10.20 11.82 -22.03
CA GLN A 575 -10.96 13.03 -21.74
C GLN A 575 -12.46 12.85 -22.07
N PRO A 576 -13.36 13.62 -21.43
CA PRO A 576 -14.80 13.52 -21.68
C PRO A 576 -15.22 13.77 -23.14
N ASP A 577 -14.43 14.57 -23.88
CA ASP A 577 -14.66 14.86 -25.30
C ASP A 577 -14.15 13.75 -26.24
N GLY A 578 -13.66 12.63 -25.68
CA GLY A 578 -13.11 11.49 -26.42
C GLY A 578 -11.65 11.66 -26.84
N LYS A 579 -11.02 12.82 -26.63
CA LYS A 579 -9.57 13.00 -26.84
C LYS A 579 -8.77 12.27 -25.76
N ILE A 580 -7.50 12.05 -26.03
CA ILE A 580 -6.61 11.24 -25.18
C ILE A 580 -5.29 11.97 -24.99
N VAL A 581 -4.91 12.28 -23.75
CA VAL A 581 -3.61 12.85 -23.42
C VAL A 581 -2.65 11.71 -23.02
N ILE A 582 -1.43 11.74 -23.54
CA ILE A 582 -0.39 10.75 -23.26
C ILE A 582 0.88 11.43 -22.73
N GLY A 583 1.56 10.74 -21.81
CA GLY A 583 2.79 11.19 -21.18
C GLY A 583 3.83 10.08 -21.16
N GLY A 584 5.09 10.41 -21.42
CA GLY A 584 6.10 9.39 -21.63
C GLY A 584 7.53 9.91 -21.76
N ALA A 585 8.41 9.04 -22.26
CA ALA A 585 9.79 9.34 -22.65
C ALA A 585 9.96 9.54 -24.17
N PHE A 586 8.85 9.79 -24.89
CA PHE A 586 8.85 9.94 -26.33
C PHE A 586 9.26 11.36 -26.77
N SER A 587 9.76 11.44 -28.01
CA SER A 587 10.08 12.69 -28.70
C SER A 587 9.20 12.93 -29.93
N ARG A 588 8.51 11.88 -30.38
CA ARG A 588 7.61 11.89 -31.54
C ARG A 588 6.37 11.05 -31.29
N VAL A 589 5.26 11.52 -31.85
CA VAL A 589 3.97 10.82 -31.87
C VAL A 589 3.46 10.79 -33.31
N ASN A 590 3.05 9.63 -33.81
CA ASN A 590 2.63 9.42 -35.20
C ASN A 590 3.65 9.99 -36.22
N ASN A 591 4.95 9.76 -35.95
CA ASN A 591 6.09 10.27 -36.73
C ASN A 591 6.20 11.80 -36.85
N THR A 592 5.40 12.57 -36.10
CA THR A 592 5.51 14.02 -35.99
C THR A 592 6.42 14.38 -34.83
N GLY A 593 7.30 15.38 -35.01
CA GLY A 593 8.27 15.82 -33.99
C GLY A 593 7.89 17.13 -33.31
N GLY A 594 8.53 17.38 -32.16
CA GLY A 594 8.31 18.57 -31.31
C GLY A 594 7.50 18.31 -30.05
N GLN A 595 6.92 17.11 -29.89
CA GLN A 595 6.09 16.73 -28.74
C GLN A 595 6.93 15.95 -27.72
N ILE A 596 7.79 16.64 -26.98
CA ILE A 596 8.68 16.01 -26.00
C ILE A 596 7.88 15.67 -24.74
N GLY A 597 7.66 14.38 -24.49
CA GLY A 597 7.14 13.84 -23.24
C GLY A 597 5.64 14.02 -22.97
N ILE A 598 4.93 14.90 -23.69
CA ILE A 598 3.47 15.11 -23.58
C ILE A 598 2.84 15.32 -24.97
N ALA A 599 1.67 14.72 -25.23
CA ALA A 599 0.89 14.95 -26.45
C ALA A 599 -0.61 14.68 -26.21
N ARG A 600 -1.47 15.20 -27.09
CA ARG A 600 -2.90 14.85 -27.14
C ARG A 600 -3.26 14.24 -28.49
N LEU A 601 -4.13 13.25 -28.47
CA LEU A 601 -4.64 12.51 -29.62
C LEU A 601 -6.15 12.70 -29.75
N ASN A 602 -6.63 12.64 -30.99
CA ASN A 602 -8.05 12.52 -31.32
C ASN A 602 -8.57 11.10 -31.00
N PRO A 603 -9.91 10.88 -31.01
CA PRO A 603 -10.51 9.57 -30.72
C PRO A 603 -10.02 8.43 -31.63
N ASP A 604 -9.54 8.72 -32.84
CA ASP A 604 -8.98 7.76 -33.81
C ASP A 604 -7.46 7.54 -33.65
N GLY A 605 -6.84 8.19 -32.65
CA GLY A 605 -5.41 8.12 -32.37
C GLY A 605 -4.54 9.03 -33.23
N THR A 606 -5.12 9.85 -34.13
CA THR A 606 -4.36 10.89 -34.84
C THR A 606 -3.95 12.00 -33.89
N LEU A 607 -2.87 12.72 -34.20
CA LEU A 607 -2.36 13.80 -33.34
C LEU A 607 -3.33 15.00 -33.33
N ASP A 608 -3.67 15.51 -32.15
CA ASP A 608 -4.43 16.76 -32.02
C ASP A 608 -3.48 17.95 -32.13
N THR A 609 -3.45 18.59 -33.30
CA THR A 609 -2.62 19.77 -33.57
C THR A 609 -3.09 21.02 -32.83
N GLY A 610 -4.28 21.02 -32.24
CA GLY A 610 -4.78 22.09 -31.37
C GLY A 610 -4.19 22.06 -29.96
N PHE A 611 -3.45 21.01 -29.59
CA PHE A 611 -2.76 20.91 -28.32
C PHE A 611 -1.34 21.48 -28.42
N ASN A 612 -1.18 22.73 -27.98
CA ASN A 612 0.06 23.50 -28.07
C ASN A 612 0.92 23.33 -26.81
N SER A 613 1.70 22.26 -26.76
CA SER A 613 2.69 22.02 -25.68
C SER A 613 3.99 22.82 -25.82
N GLY A 614 4.09 23.76 -26.77
CA GLY A 614 5.32 24.50 -27.05
C GLY A 614 6.50 23.57 -27.36
N ALA A 615 7.65 23.80 -26.72
CA ALA A 615 8.82 22.92 -26.82
C ALA A 615 8.68 21.56 -26.08
N GLY A 616 7.55 21.32 -25.40
CA GLY A 616 7.30 20.13 -24.60
C GLY A 616 7.94 20.16 -23.22
N VAL A 617 8.11 18.98 -22.62
CA VAL A 617 8.46 18.80 -21.19
C VAL A 617 9.96 18.51 -20.95
N GLY A 618 10.82 18.59 -21.97
CA GLY A 618 12.29 18.52 -21.77
C GLY A 618 12.81 17.32 -20.96
N GLY A 619 12.05 16.22 -20.89
CA GLY A 619 12.22 15.10 -19.96
C GLY A 619 11.08 14.08 -20.03
N GLN A 620 10.92 13.26 -18.99
CA GLN A 620 9.95 12.17 -18.93
C GLN A 620 8.73 12.54 -18.08
N VAL A 621 7.52 12.28 -18.57
CA VAL A 621 6.26 12.45 -17.81
C VAL A 621 5.81 11.08 -17.28
N PHE A 622 5.68 10.93 -15.96
CA PHE A 622 5.28 9.68 -15.30
C PHE A 622 3.82 9.66 -14.85
N SER A 623 3.20 10.82 -14.64
CA SER A 623 1.82 10.93 -14.15
C SER A 623 1.12 12.13 -14.77
N ILE A 624 -0.14 11.94 -15.14
CA ILE A 624 -1.02 12.96 -15.71
C ILE A 624 -2.36 12.91 -14.99
N VAL A 625 -2.84 14.06 -14.50
CA VAL A 625 -4.14 14.17 -13.83
C VAL A 625 -4.91 15.35 -14.41
N ARG A 626 -6.19 15.15 -14.74
CA ARG A 626 -7.08 16.22 -15.20
C ARG A 626 -7.71 16.89 -13.97
N GLN A 627 -7.65 18.21 -13.90
CA GLN A 627 -8.46 18.99 -12.98
C GLN A 627 -9.87 19.22 -13.54
N PRO A 628 -10.88 19.42 -12.70
CA PRO A 628 -12.25 19.64 -13.15
C PRO A 628 -12.41 20.72 -14.23
N ASP A 629 -11.75 21.86 -14.05
CA ASP A 629 -11.65 23.00 -14.97
C ASP A 629 -10.98 22.69 -16.33
N GLY A 630 -10.55 21.44 -16.54
CA GLY A 630 -9.92 20.98 -17.76
C GLY A 630 -8.41 21.19 -17.85
N LYS A 631 -7.79 21.84 -16.86
CA LYS A 631 -6.33 21.91 -16.75
C LYS A 631 -5.73 20.52 -16.48
N ILE A 632 -4.45 20.37 -16.78
CA ILE A 632 -3.75 19.09 -16.75
C ILE A 632 -2.50 19.23 -15.89
N LEU A 633 -2.44 18.49 -14.79
CA LEU A 633 -1.25 18.37 -13.96
C LEU A 633 -0.34 17.27 -14.49
N ILE A 634 0.97 17.55 -14.52
CA ILE A 634 2.00 16.60 -14.93
C ILE A 634 3.09 16.48 -13.88
N GLY A 635 3.52 15.24 -13.62
CA GLY A 635 4.61 14.89 -12.71
C GLY A 635 5.61 13.98 -13.42
N GLY A 636 6.91 14.16 -13.21
CA GLY A 636 7.90 13.43 -13.98
C GLY A 636 9.36 13.64 -13.61
N PHE A 637 10.26 13.15 -14.47
CA PHE A 637 11.69 13.46 -14.45
C PHE A 637 11.99 14.51 -15.53
N PHE A 638 11.73 15.77 -15.21
CA PHE A 638 11.99 16.92 -16.07
C PHE A 638 12.35 18.15 -15.23
N SER A 639 13.03 19.12 -15.85
CA SER A 639 13.45 20.38 -15.22
C SER A 639 12.89 21.63 -15.91
N ALA A 640 12.17 21.47 -17.02
CA ALA A 640 11.57 22.58 -17.74
C ALA A 640 10.32 22.14 -18.51
N VAL A 641 9.39 23.07 -18.70
CA VAL A 641 8.23 22.94 -19.60
C VAL A 641 8.18 24.18 -20.47
N ASP A 642 8.14 24.00 -21.78
CA ASP A 642 8.21 25.08 -22.77
C ASP A 642 9.39 26.05 -22.49
N ASN A 643 10.56 25.48 -22.20
CA ASN A 643 11.80 26.18 -21.82
C ASN A 643 11.75 27.01 -20.52
N LEU A 644 10.62 27.03 -19.80
CA LEU A 644 10.52 27.62 -18.48
C LEU A 644 10.86 26.60 -17.41
N SER A 645 11.68 26.98 -16.43
CA SER A 645 12.10 26.07 -15.37
C SER A 645 10.89 25.65 -14.53
N ARG A 646 10.69 24.33 -14.48
CA ARG A 646 9.65 23.64 -13.72
C ARG A 646 10.23 22.30 -13.31
N ASN A 647 10.59 22.15 -12.04
CA ASN A 647 11.25 20.94 -11.57
C ASN A 647 10.20 19.90 -11.19
N TYR A 648 10.12 18.86 -12.02
CA TYR A 648 9.42 17.59 -11.79
C TYR A 648 7.89 17.64 -11.63
N ILE A 649 7.29 18.84 -11.53
CA ILE A 649 5.84 19.07 -11.49
C ILE A 649 5.46 20.35 -12.24
N ALA A 650 4.37 20.32 -13.01
CA ALA A 650 3.82 21.50 -13.69
C ALA A 650 2.31 21.33 -13.96
N ARG A 651 1.65 22.43 -14.34
CA ARG A 651 0.27 22.43 -14.82
C ARG A 651 0.18 23.00 -16.23
N LEU A 652 -0.64 22.42 -17.07
CA LEU A 652 -0.94 22.86 -18.42
C LEU A 652 -2.40 23.31 -18.50
N ASN A 653 -2.66 24.30 -19.35
CA ASN A 653 -4.01 24.71 -19.75
C ASN A 653 -4.68 23.60 -20.60
N PRO A 654 -6.02 23.65 -20.78
CA PRO A 654 -6.73 22.66 -21.62
C PRO A 654 -6.22 22.59 -23.07
N ASN A 655 -5.62 23.67 -23.58
CA ASN A 655 -5.01 23.72 -24.90
C ASN A 655 -3.54 23.23 -24.93
N GLY A 656 -2.98 22.79 -23.80
CA GLY A 656 -1.62 22.27 -23.68
C GLY A 656 -0.54 23.29 -23.35
N SER A 657 -0.83 24.60 -23.37
CA SER A 657 0.17 25.61 -23.00
C SER A 657 0.46 25.56 -21.50
N LEU A 658 1.68 25.95 -21.09
CA LEU A 658 2.03 26.01 -19.66
C LEU A 658 1.10 27.00 -18.92
N ASP A 659 0.52 26.57 -17.81
CA ASP A 659 -0.20 27.45 -16.90
C ASP A 659 0.78 28.11 -15.93
N THR A 660 1.05 29.39 -16.14
CA THR A 660 1.97 30.16 -15.30
C THR A 660 1.37 30.59 -13.97
N SER A 661 0.06 30.44 -13.76
CA SER A 661 -0.58 30.70 -12.45
C SER A 661 -0.29 29.59 -11.42
N PHE A 662 0.13 28.42 -11.90
CA PHE A 662 0.66 27.35 -11.07
C PHE A 662 2.17 27.54 -10.88
N ASP A 663 2.58 27.91 -9.67
CA ASP A 663 3.97 28.11 -9.31
C ASP A 663 4.36 27.22 -8.12
N PRO A 664 5.00 26.06 -8.37
CA PRO A 664 5.51 25.21 -7.31
C PRO A 664 6.82 25.74 -6.70
N GLY A 665 7.27 26.96 -7.04
CA GLY A 665 8.55 27.52 -6.64
C GLY A 665 9.72 26.77 -7.28
N THR A 666 10.75 26.44 -6.49
CA THR A 666 11.84 25.56 -6.94
C THR A 666 11.40 24.10 -7.13
N GLY A 667 10.20 23.73 -6.66
CA GLY A 667 9.58 22.42 -6.85
C GLY A 667 10.23 21.31 -6.01
N ALA A 668 10.06 20.08 -6.47
CA ALA A 668 10.66 18.90 -5.84
C ALA A 668 12.17 18.87 -6.08
N GLY A 669 12.93 18.33 -5.13
CA GLY A 669 14.39 18.15 -5.29
C GLY A 669 14.75 17.02 -6.26
N PHE A 670 13.79 16.18 -6.64
CA PHE A 670 13.97 15.05 -7.56
C PHE A 670 12.61 14.59 -8.12
N THR A 671 12.60 13.48 -8.86
CA THR A 671 11.46 12.94 -9.62
C THR A 671 10.15 12.82 -8.85
N VAL A 672 9.04 13.22 -9.49
CA VAL A 672 7.65 12.96 -9.07
C VAL A 672 7.09 11.81 -9.92
N PHE A 673 6.62 10.74 -9.27
CA PHE A 673 6.13 9.51 -9.95
C PHE A 673 4.61 9.39 -9.99
N SER A 674 3.91 10.06 -9.08
CA SER A 674 2.47 9.99 -8.98
C SER A 674 1.91 11.32 -8.52
N LEU A 675 0.80 11.69 -9.13
CA LEU A 675 -0.03 12.79 -8.70
C LEU A 675 -1.40 12.24 -8.32
N PHE A 676 -2.02 12.86 -7.32
CA PHE A 676 -3.38 12.58 -6.90
C PHE A 676 -4.09 13.91 -6.65
N LEU A 677 -5.19 14.14 -7.34
CA LEU A 677 -6.02 15.33 -7.15
C LEU A 677 -7.07 15.03 -6.08
N GLN A 678 -7.05 15.81 -5.01
CA GLN A 678 -8.05 15.76 -3.96
C GLN A 678 -9.37 16.40 -4.44
N PRO A 679 -10.54 15.96 -3.94
CA PRO A 679 -11.83 16.55 -4.30
C PRO A 679 -11.91 18.06 -4.02
N ASP A 680 -11.17 18.52 -3.02
CA ASP A 680 -11.09 19.93 -2.66
C ASP A 680 -10.14 20.73 -3.59
N GLY A 681 -9.54 20.11 -4.59
CA GLY A 681 -8.62 20.76 -5.55
C GLY A 681 -7.16 20.80 -5.11
N LYS A 682 -6.82 20.34 -3.90
CA LYS A 682 -5.42 20.16 -3.49
C LYS A 682 -4.77 19.01 -4.26
N ILE A 683 -3.45 19.05 -4.34
CA ILE A 683 -2.68 18.12 -5.17
C ILE A 683 -1.68 17.38 -4.27
N VAL A 684 -1.74 16.07 -4.24
CA VAL A 684 -0.72 15.25 -3.56
C VAL A 684 0.27 14.75 -4.59
N ALA A 685 1.55 15.02 -4.38
CA ALA A 685 2.64 14.56 -5.21
C ALA A 685 3.50 13.54 -4.45
N GLY A 686 3.66 12.36 -5.05
CA GLY A 686 4.46 11.25 -4.56
C GLY A 686 5.66 11.00 -5.44
N GLY A 687 6.85 10.82 -4.85
CA GLY A 687 8.07 10.69 -5.63
C GLY A 687 9.31 10.27 -4.85
N ASP A 688 10.46 10.48 -5.49
CA ASP A 688 11.79 10.17 -4.97
C ASP A 688 12.59 11.42 -4.59
N PHE A 689 11.88 12.44 -4.09
CA PHE A 689 12.48 13.68 -3.61
C PHE A 689 12.64 13.67 -2.09
N ALA A 690 13.74 14.18 -1.55
CA ALA A 690 13.85 14.41 -0.10
C ALA A 690 13.23 15.75 0.31
N VAL A 691 13.31 16.74 -0.57
CA VAL A 691 12.94 18.13 -0.33
C VAL A 691 11.94 18.63 -1.38
N PHE A 692 11.13 19.61 -0.99
CA PHE A 692 10.27 20.40 -1.86
C PHE A 692 10.41 21.86 -1.42
N ASN A 693 10.73 22.77 -2.34
CA ASN A 693 11.02 24.18 -2.01
C ASN A 693 12.08 24.41 -0.93
N GLY A 694 13.10 23.53 -0.88
CA GLY A 694 14.16 23.57 0.13
C GLY A 694 13.76 23.03 1.51
N SER A 695 12.46 22.83 1.75
CA SER A 695 11.89 22.18 2.94
C SER A 695 11.85 20.67 2.80
N LEU A 696 11.92 19.95 3.92
CA LEU A 696 12.01 18.48 3.93
C LEU A 696 10.62 17.85 3.82
N HIS A 697 10.37 17.10 2.73
CA HIS A 697 9.07 16.45 2.43
C HIS A 697 9.17 14.98 1.99
N ARG A 698 10.32 14.30 2.20
CA ARG A 698 10.55 12.82 2.12
C ARG A 698 9.71 12.02 1.10
N GLY A 699 9.49 12.63 -0.06
CA GLY A 699 8.87 12.13 -1.27
C GLY A 699 7.34 11.99 -1.22
N LEU A 700 6.69 12.70 -0.29
CA LEU A 700 5.25 12.91 -0.29
C LEU A 700 4.95 14.34 0.16
N VAL A 701 4.32 15.13 -0.70
CA VAL A 701 3.95 16.53 -0.42
C VAL A 701 2.51 16.78 -0.86
N ARG A 702 1.81 17.69 -0.17
CA ARG A 702 0.53 18.23 -0.62
C ARG A 702 0.69 19.69 -1.00
N LEU A 703 0.06 20.08 -2.09
CA LEU A 703 0.09 21.41 -2.66
C LEU A 703 -1.33 21.97 -2.73
N PHE A 704 -1.46 23.28 -2.58
CA PHE A 704 -2.65 24.02 -2.97
C PHE A 704 -2.77 24.11 -4.50
N GLU A 705 -3.93 24.54 -4.97
CA GLU A 705 -4.19 24.66 -6.41
C GLU A 705 -3.26 25.64 -7.12
N ASN A 706 -2.68 26.62 -6.41
CA ASN A 706 -1.68 27.53 -6.97
C ASN A 706 -0.25 26.95 -7.00
N GLY A 707 -0.03 25.74 -6.47
CA GLY A 707 1.28 25.09 -6.38
C GLY A 707 2.05 25.33 -5.09
N ALA A 708 1.55 26.19 -4.18
CA ALA A 708 2.16 26.39 -2.87
C ALA A 708 2.03 25.14 -1.99
N VAL A 709 3.02 24.90 -1.12
CA VAL A 709 3.03 23.74 -0.21
C VAL A 709 1.99 23.91 0.90
N ASP A 710 1.20 22.86 1.14
CA ASP A 710 0.35 22.74 2.32
C ASP A 710 1.12 22.12 3.48
N GLU A 711 1.71 22.97 4.32
CA GLU A 711 2.55 22.56 5.46
C GLU A 711 1.78 21.79 6.54
N SER A 712 0.44 21.78 6.51
CA SER A 712 -0.37 20.96 7.42
C SER A 712 -0.30 19.46 7.11
N PHE A 713 0.35 19.07 6.01
CA PHE A 713 0.53 17.69 5.58
C PHE A 713 2.01 17.39 5.33
N ASN A 714 2.68 16.83 6.34
CA ASN A 714 4.10 16.48 6.26
C ASN A 714 4.42 15.11 6.89
N PRO A 715 3.94 14.01 6.29
CA PRO A 715 4.25 12.68 6.78
C PRO A 715 5.73 12.33 6.62
N ILE A 716 6.31 11.68 7.64
CA ILE A 716 7.70 11.22 7.63
C ILE A 716 7.76 9.82 7.04
N ILE A 717 8.15 9.70 5.78
CA ILE A 717 8.33 8.41 5.11
C ILE A 717 9.81 7.99 5.19
N ALA A 718 10.09 6.83 5.80
CA ALA A 718 11.42 6.20 5.76
C ALA A 718 11.51 5.16 4.63
N ARG A 719 12.75 4.95 4.14
CA ARG A 719 13.05 4.14 2.95
C ARG A 719 14.32 3.33 3.15
N ALA A 720 14.43 2.15 2.53
CA ALA A 720 15.65 1.33 2.52
C ALA A 720 16.66 1.85 1.48
N GLY A 721 17.93 1.99 1.88
CA GLY A 721 18.99 2.62 1.09
C GLY A 721 19.29 1.97 -0.28
N TYR A 722 18.89 2.64 -1.36
CA TYR A 722 19.53 2.67 -2.69
C TYR A 722 18.90 3.81 -3.53
N ILE A 723 19.66 4.34 -4.48
CA ILE A 723 19.36 5.43 -5.43
C ILE A 723 18.64 4.85 -6.67
N GLY A 724 17.31 4.89 -6.70
CA GLY A 724 16.49 4.42 -7.82
C GLY A 724 15.00 4.77 -7.63
N PRO A 725 14.23 4.93 -8.71
CA PRO A 725 12.93 5.60 -8.71
C PRO A 725 11.91 4.89 -7.81
N THR A 726 11.63 5.48 -6.64
CA THR A 726 10.59 5.00 -5.72
C THR A 726 9.24 5.47 -6.24
N ILE A 727 8.49 4.58 -6.90
CA ILE A 727 7.12 4.85 -7.33
C ILE A 727 6.26 4.94 -6.06
N LEU A 728 6.07 6.14 -5.53
CA LEU A 728 5.04 6.37 -4.52
C LEU A 728 3.70 6.45 -5.25
N LYS A 729 3.03 5.32 -5.49
CA LYS A 729 1.68 5.35 -6.07
C LYS A 729 0.71 5.80 -5.00
N ILE A 730 -0.11 6.77 -5.39
CA ILE A 730 -1.13 7.36 -4.54
C ILE A 730 -2.46 7.07 -5.19
N ASP A 731 -3.35 6.41 -4.46
CA ASP A 731 -4.74 6.26 -4.87
C ASP A 731 -5.66 6.57 -3.67
N GLY A 732 -6.70 7.32 -3.96
CA GLY A 732 -7.73 7.72 -3.04
C GLY A 732 -9.11 7.66 -3.68
N TYR A 733 -9.26 7.06 -4.87
CA TYR A 733 -10.55 6.89 -5.55
C TYR A 733 -10.93 5.41 -5.65
N ARG A 734 -12.22 5.08 -5.42
CA ARG A 734 -12.86 3.83 -5.86
C ARG A 734 -12.72 3.73 -7.38
N ALA A 735 -12.75 2.51 -7.94
CA ALA A 735 -12.81 2.28 -9.38
C ALA A 735 -13.97 3.01 -10.09
N THR A 736 -14.97 3.46 -9.33
CA THR A 736 -16.08 4.32 -9.77
C THR A 736 -15.74 5.81 -9.80
N GLY A 737 -14.49 6.22 -9.52
CA GLY A 737 -14.08 7.64 -9.44
C GLY A 737 -14.47 8.36 -8.14
N GLN A 738 -14.82 7.62 -7.08
CA GLN A 738 -15.33 8.16 -5.80
C GLN A 738 -14.25 8.22 -4.72
N PRO A 739 -14.00 9.34 -4.03
CA PRO A 739 -12.94 9.42 -3.03
C PRO A 739 -13.18 8.43 -1.86
N ALA A 740 -12.14 7.73 -1.42
CA ALA A 740 -12.18 6.90 -0.24
C ALA A 740 -12.17 7.81 0.99
N ALA A 741 -13.34 8.01 1.61
CA ALA A 741 -13.62 8.69 2.89
C ALA A 741 -12.38 9.13 3.69
N GLY A 742 -11.75 10.23 3.28
CA GLY A 742 -10.63 10.82 4.01
C GLY A 742 -9.38 9.95 4.17
N LYS A 743 -9.05 9.09 3.20
CA LYS A 743 -7.86 8.21 3.25
C LYS A 743 -6.97 8.33 2.02
N LEU A 744 -5.68 8.12 2.22
CA LEU A 744 -4.67 8.00 1.17
C LEU A 744 -3.99 6.65 1.23
N LEU A 745 -4.08 5.86 0.17
CA LEU A 745 -3.17 4.72 0.04
C LEU A 745 -1.87 5.18 -0.59
N ILE A 746 -0.77 4.80 0.03
CA ILE A 746 0.57 5.00 -0.50
C ILE A 746 1.25 3.65 -0.68
N GLY A 747 1.72 3.37 -1.88
CA GLY A 747 2.48 2.18 -2.23
C GLY A 747 3.87 2.54 -2.69
N GLY A 748 4.82 1.63 -2.58
CA GLY A 748 6.19 1.84 -3.06
C GLY A 748 7.21 1.15 -2.17
N ARG A 749 8.47 1.61 -2.18
CA ARG A 749 9.54 1.04 -1.36
C ARG A 749 9.67 1.76 0.00
N LEU A 750 8.56 1.96 0.69
CA LEU A 750 8.55 2.52 2.05
C LEU A 750 8.91 1.46 3.09
N THR A 751 9.55 1.88 4.18
CA THR A 751 9.89 1.02 5.34
C THR A 751 9.19 1.47 6.63
N SER A 752 8.88 2.76 6.76
CA SER A 752 8.03 3.27 7.83
C SER A 752 7.33 4.55 7.41
N VAL A 753 6.23 4.86 8.09
CA VAL A 753 5.53 6.15 7.98
C VAL A 753 5.29 6.69 9.38
N ASN A 754 5.68 7.93 9.63
CA ASN A 754 5.63 8.59 10.94
C ASN A 754 6.25 7.73 12.05
N GLY A 755 7.37 7.06 11.73
CA GLY A 755 8.07 6.16 12.66
C GLY A 755 7.43 4.78 12.83
N SER A 756 6.23 4.54 12.30
CA SER A 756 5.56 3.23 12.36
C SER A 756 5.92 2.36 11.18
N SER A 757 6.32 1.11 11.44
CA SER A 757 6.70 0.16 10.38
C SER A 757 5.56 -0.07 9.39
N ARG A 758 5.85 0.15 8.11
CA ARG A 758 4.95 -0.06 6.97
C ARG A 758 5.83 -0.37 5.77
N ILE A 759 5.61 -1.52 5.13
CA ILE A 759 6.47 -1.99 4.05
C ILE A 759 5.63 -2.20 2.82
N GLY A 760 6.06 -1.60 1.71
CA GLY A 760 5.35 -1.75 0.44
C GLY A 760 4.10 -0.87 0.35
N LEU A 761 3.34 -0.76 1.44
CA LEU A 761 2.01 -0.17 1.48
C LEU A 761 1.70 0.47 2.84
N ALA A 762 1.07 1.64 2.83
CA ALA A 762 0.46 2.26 4.00
C ALA A 762 -0.84 2.97 3.62
N ARG A 763 -1.70 3.22 4.61
CA ARG A 763 -2.84 4.11 4.48
C ARG A 763 -2.68 5.27 5.45
N LEU A 764 -2.85 6.49 4.96
CA LEU A 764 -2.81 7.72 5.75
C LEU A 764 -4.20 8.33 5.86
N ASN A 765 -4.42 9.08 6.92
CA ASN A 765 -5.57 9.95 7.06
C ASN A 765 -5.36 11.20 6.21
N LEU A 766 -6.35 11.49 5.38
CA LEU A 766 -6.49 12.76 4.68
C LEU A 766 -7.81 13.36 5.14
N ASN A 767 -7.74 14.38 5.96
CA ASN A 767 -8.89 15.21 6.23
C ASN A 767 -9.06 16.10 5.00
N PHE A 768 -9.85 15.63 4.03
CA PHE A 768 -10.46 16.52 3.04
C PHE A 768 -11.59 17.25 3.75
N ASP A 769 -11.73 18.52 3.43
CA ASP A 769 -12.97 19.21 3.71
C ASP A 769 -13.92 18.86 2.56
N PHE A 770 -14.87 17.96 2.82
CA PHE A 770 -15.93 17.65 1.86
C PHE A 770 -17.04 18.69 1.92
N SER A 771 -16.98 19.66 2.84
CA SER A 771 -17.95 20.74 2.86
C SER A 771 -17.77 21.56 1.58
N ARG A 772 -18.69 21.35 0.64
CA ARG A 772 -18.90 22.30 -0.42
C ARG A 772 -19.44 23.55 0.25
N THR A 773 -18.68 24.63 0.19
CA THR A 773 -19.18 25.91 0.64
C THR A 773 -20.25 26.35 -0.34
N PRO A 774 -21.55 26.36 0.04
CA PRO A 774 -22.58 26.73 -0.92
C PRO A 774 -22.43 28.18 -1.31
N PHE A 775 -22.79 28.48 -2.56
CA PHE A 775 -22.73 29.82 -3.13
C PHE A 775 -21.31 30.42 -3.19
N ASP A 776 -20.27 29.58 -3.28
CA ASP A 776 -18.92 29.96 -3.66
C ASP A 776 -18.81 30.02 -5.20
N PHE A 777 -18.85 31.21 -5.79
CA PHE A 777 -18.82 31.40 -7.25
C PHE A 777 -17.42 31.63 -7.81
N ASP A 778 -16.41 31.82 -6.97
CA ASP A 778 -15.03 32.07 -7.40
C ASP A 778 -14.02 30.98 -7.03
N GLY A 779 -14.45 30.00 -6.22
CA GLY A 779 -13.73 28.80 -5.86
C GLY A 779 -12.77 29.00 -4.68
N ASP A 780 -12.96 30.05 -3.87
CA ASP A 780 -12.10 30.32 -2.70
C ASP A 780 -12.57 29.62 -1.41
N ARG A 781 -13.62 28.79 -1.52
CA ARG A 781 -14.30 28.04 -0.45
C ARG A 781 -15.00 28.93 0.55
N LYS A 782 -15.44 30.13 0.15
CA LYS A 782 -16.29 31.00 0.95
C LYS A 782 -17.60 31.26 0.25
N THR A 783 -18.66 31.35 1.02
CA THR A 783 -19.96 31.78 0.53
C THR A 783 -19.84 33.24 0.07
N ASP A 784 -20.14 33.49 -1.20
CA ASP A 784 -20.16 34.83 -1.76
C ASP A 784 -21.46 35.56 -1.43
N ILE A 785 -21.34 36.83 -1.11
CA ILE A 785 -22.50 37.72 -1.01
C ILE A 785 -23.08 37.90 -2.41
N SER A 786 -24.31 37.40 -2.61
CA SER A 786 -24.90 37.30 -3.94
C SER A 786 -26.41 37.54 -3.93
N VAL A 787 -26.91 38.21 -4.96
CA VAL A 787 -28.34 38.48 -5.18
C VAL A 787 -28.76 38.20 -6.62
N PHE A 788 -30.03 37.88 -6.82
CA PHE A 788 -30.68 37.83 -8.13
C PHE A 788 -31.72 38.93 -8.23
N ARG A 789 -31.76 39.61 -9.38
CA ARG A 789 -32.73 40.65 -9.71
C ARG A 789 -33.78 40.10 -10.66
N PRO A 790 -35.00 39.75 -10.17
CA PRO A 790 -36.01 39.13 -11.02
C PRO A 790 -36.44 40.01 -12.20
N GLY A 791 -36.53 41.33 -12.00
CA GLY A 791 -37.00 42.26 -13.02
C GLY A 791 -36.16 42.29 -14.31
N SER A 792 -34.85 42.03 -14.20
CA SER A 792 -33.91 42.00 -15.32
C SER A 792 -33.31 40.61 -15.60
N GLY A 793 -33.54 39.62 -14.74
CA GLY A 793 -32.93 38.29 -14.87
C GLY A 793 -31.41 38.31 -14.61
N GLU A 794 -30.94 39.20 -13.73
CA GLU A 794 -29.51 39.40 -13.49
C GLU A 794 -29.06 38.85 -12.14
N TRP A 795 -27.95 38.12 -12.15
CA TRP A 795 -27.20 37.72 -10.96
C TRP A 795 -26.15 38.78 -10.66
N TRP A 796 -25.98 39.13 -9.38
CA TRP A 796 -24.96 40.05 -8.88
C TRP A 796 -24.22 39.35 -7.75
N ILE A 797 -22.90 39.22 -7.89
CA ILE A 797 -22.05 38.44 -6.99
C ILE A 797 -20.89 39.31 -6.55
N ASN A 798 -20.65 39.36 -5.24
CA ASN A 798 -19.48 39.99 -4.66
C ASN A 798 -18.50 38.91 -4.21
N ARG A 799 -17.43 38.76 -4.99
CA ARG A 799 -16.41 37.72 -4.83
C ARG A 799 -15.63 37.90 -3.53
N SER A 800 -15.71 36.94 -2.62
CA SER A 800 -14.98 36.85 -1.35
C SER A 800 -13.47 37.00 -1.52
N SER A 801 -12.89 36.39 -2.56
CA SER A 801 -11.44 36.35 -2.78
C SER A 801 -10.83 37.71 -3.18
N THR A 802 -11.60 38.55 -3.88
CA THR A 802 -11.10 39.79 -4.52
C THR A 802 -11.87 41.05 -4.13
N GLY A 803 -13.06 40.90 -3.53
CA GLY A 803 -14.02 41.99 -3.32
C GLY A 803 -14.61 42.58 -4.60
N GLN A 804 -14.39 41.94 -5.76
CA GLN A 804 -14.92 42.42 -7.03
C GLN A 804 -16.38 42.03 -7.21
N THR A 805 -17.19 42.98 -7.66
CA THR A 805 -18.59 42.71 -8.04
C THR A 805 -18.68 42.29 -9.50
N VAL A 806 -19.37 41.18 -9.75
CA VAL A 806 -19.66 40.65 -11.08
C VAL A 806 -21.16 40.61 -11.28
N ALA A 807 -21.62 40.93 -12.49
CA ALA A 807 -23.01 40.83 -12.90
C ALA A 807 -23.16 39.92 -14.14
N ALA A 808 -24.19 39.09 -14.16
CA ALA A 808 -24.47 38.18 -15.27
C ALA A 808 -25.98 38.12 -15.56
N GLY A 809 -26.38 38.39 -16.81
CA GLY A 809 -27.77 38.21 -17.26
C GLY A 809 -28.05 36.75 -17.60
N PHE A 810 -28.71 36.00 -16.71
CA PHE A 810 -29.00 34.59 -16.91
C PHE A 810 -30.28 34.15 -16.18
N GLY A 811 -31.34 33.87 -16.94
CA GLY A 811 -32.65 33.47 -16.43
C GLY A 811 -33.74 34.53 -16.62
N ASN A 812 -34.97 34.20 -16.22
CA ASN A 812 -36.14 35.06 -16.31
C ASN A 812 -36.76 35.34 -14.93
N ALA A 813 -37.61 36.37 -14.85
CA ALA A 813 -38.30 36.77 -13.62
C ALA A 813 -39.12 35.66 -12.92
N THR A 814 -39.58 34.67 -13.68
CA THR A 814 -40.41 33.56 -13.17
C THR A 814 -39.63 32.28 -12.89
N ASP A 815 -38.34 32.25 -13.23
CA ASP A 815 -37.53 31.06 -13.00
C ASP A 815 -37.18 30.93 -11.50
N ARG A 816 -37.05 29.71 -11.00
CA ARG A 816 -36.54 29.43 -9.65
C ARG A 816 -35.03 29.30 -9.69
N LEU A 817 -34.35 29.89 -8.72
CA LEU A 817 -32.89 29.79 -8.63
C LEU A 817 -32.51 28.43 -8.05
N VAL A 818 -31.54 27.79 -8.69
CA VAL A 818 -31.05 26.45 -8.34
C VAL A 818 -29.53 26.36 -8.48
N PRO A 819 -28.76 27.36 -7.98
CA PRO A 819 -27.31 27.39 -8.14
C PRO A 819 -26.68 26.17 -7.47
N GLY A 820 -25.58 25.70 -8.02
CA GLY A 820 -24.82 24.55 -7.53
C GLY A 820 -23.71 24.23 -8.52
N ASP A 821 -22.67 23.53 -8.09
CA ASP A 821 -21.60 23.10 -8.98
C ASP A 821 -22.02 21.81 -9.72
N PHE A 822 -22.64 21.95 -10.88
CA PHE A 822 -23.13 20.86 -11.75
C PHE A 822 -22.01 20.30 -12.64
N THR A 823 -20.95 21.07 -12.88
CA THR A 823 -19.81 20.66 -13.73
C THR A 823 -18.74 19.88 -12.96
N GLY A 824 -18.76 20.01 -11.64
CA GLY A 824 -17.79 19.47 -10.70
C GLY A 824 -16.51 20.29 -10.61
N ASP A 825 -16.54 21.56 -11.06
CA ASP A 825 -15.35 22.42 -11.16
C ASP A 825 -14.89 23.02 -9.82
N GLY A 826 -15.66 22.79 -8.76
CA GLY A 826 -15.43 23.34 -7.43
C GLY A 826 -16.00 24.74 -7.25
N ARG A 827 -16.72 25.28 -8.24
CA ARG A 827 -17.40 26.58 -8.18
C ARG A 827 -18.88 26.42 -8.43
N THR A 828 -19.67 27.23 -7.74
CA THR A 828 -21.11 27.28 -7.92
C THR A 828 -21.45 27.79 -9.32
N ASP A 829 -22.13 26.97 -10.12
CA ASP A 829 -22.67 27.40 -11.41
C ASP A 829 -23.93 28.26 -11.20
N LEU A 830 -24.14 29.25 -12.09
CA LEU A 830 -25.42 29.98 -12.11
C LEU A 830 -26.46 29.09 -12.78
N ALA A 831 -27.51 28.72 -12.05
CA ALA A 831 -28.52 27.83 -12.56
C ALA A 831 -29.94 28.25 -12.19
N VAL A 832 -30.85 28.03 -13.13
CA VAL A 832 -32.29 28.33 -12.99
C VAL A 832 -33.15 27.16 -13.45
N TRP A 833 -34.27 26.95 -12.77
CA TRP A 833 -35.31 25.97 -13.12
C TRP A 833 -36.59 26.70 -13.51
N ARG A 834 -37.13 26.39 -14.69
CA ARG A 834 -38.31 27.05 -15.25
C ARG A 834 -39.60 26.31 -14.87
N PRO A 835 -40.47 26.86 -14.00
CA PRO A 835 -41.64 26.14 -13.50
C PRO A 835 -42.67 25.76 -14.56
N GLY A 836 -42.77 26.55 -15.63
CA GLY A 836 -43.72 26.31 -16.73
C GLY A 836 -43.39 25.09 -17.60
N SER A 837 -42.14 24.64 -17.61
CA SER A 837 -41.69 23.54 -18.48
C SER A 837 -40.89 22.45 -17.75
N GLY A 838 -40.47 22.67 -16.51
CA GLY A 838 -39.55 21.77 -15.81
C GLY A 838 -38.13 21.80 -16.37
N GLN A 839 -37.76 22.85 -17.12
CA GLN A 839 -36.46 22.93 -17.78
C GLN A 839 -35.41 23.57 -16.87
N TRP A 840 -34.26 22.91 -16.73
CA TRP A 840 -33.06 23.42 -16.07
C TRP A 840 -32.18 24.13 -17.08
N PHE A 841 -31.58 25.24 -16.67
CA PHE A 841 -30.54 25.96 -17.40
C PHE A 841 -29.36 26.17 -16.46
N VAL A 842 -28.17 25.78 -16.88
CA VAL A 842 -26.94 25.86 -16.09
C VAL A 842 -25.89 26.60 -16.91
N LEU A 843 -25.43 27.75 -16.40
CA LEU A 843 -24.33 28.53 -16.93
C LEU A 843 -23.04 28.15 -16.20
N ARG A 844 -22.12 27.58 -16.96
CA ARG A 844 -20.88 26.95 -16.52
C ARG A 844 -19.88 27.99 -16.02
N SER A 845 -19.37 27.83 -14.80
CA SER A 845 -18.39 28.73 -14.20
C SER A 845 -17.01 28.69 -14.86
N GLU A 846 -16.64 27.57 -15.50
CA GLU A 846 -15.32 27.37 -16.09
C GLU A 846 -15.12 28.11 -17.43
N ASP A 847 -16.18 28.32 -18.20
CA ASP A 847 -16.09 28.87 -19.57
C ASP A 847 -17.22 29.84 -19.97
N GLY A 848 -18.25 30.01 -19.15
CA GLY A 848 -19.39 30.90 -19.43
C GLY A 848 -20.34 30.41 -20.53
N SER A 849 -20.18 29.18 -21.02
CA SER A 849 -21.19 28.51 -21.86
C SER A 849 -22.34 27.98 -20.99
N TYR A 850 -23.50 27.66 -21.59
CA TYR A 850 -24.61 27.07 -20.84
C TYR A 850 -25.16 25.82 -21.52
N PHE A 851 -25.71 24.92 -20.71
CA PHE A 851 -26.50 23.79 -21.17
C PHE A 851 -27.88 23.80 -20.51
N SER A 852 -28.81 23.04 -21.09
CA SER A 852 -30.18 22.94 -20.56
C SER A 852 -30.74 21.56 -20.79
N PHE A 853 -31.58 21.10 -19.88
CA PHE A 853 -32.21 19.78 -19.94
C PHE A 853 -33.58 19.79 -19.23
N PRO A 854 -34.56 19.00 -19.69
CA PRO A 854 -35.86 18.89 -19.03
C PRO A 854 -35.77 17.88 -17.88
N PHE A 855 -36.05 18.32 -16.65
CA PHE A 855 -36.15 17.42 -15.50
C PHE A 855 -37.12 17.97 -14.44
N GLY A 856 -38.16 17.19 -14.15
CA GLY A 856 -39.29 17.60 -13.32
C GLY A 856 -40.49 18.13 -14.12
N ALA A 857 -41.56 18.49 -13.42
CA ALA A 857 -42.82 18.93 -13.99
C ALA A 857 -43.36 20.19 -13.29
N THR A 858 -44.36 20.83 -13.90
CA THR A 858 -45.06 21.97 -13.28
C THR A 858 -45.64 21.60 -11.92
N GLY A 859 -45.33 22.42 -10.91
CA GLY A 859 -45.74 22.20 -9.52
C GLY A 859 -44.68 21.48 -8.66
N ASP A 860 -43.63 20.94 -9.27
CA ASP A 860 -42.50 20.38 -8.52
C ASP A 860 -41.66 21.49 -7.85
N VAL A 861 -40.91 21.13 -6.80
CA VAL A 861 -39.99 21.99 -6.05
C VAL A 861 -38.56 21.53 -6.35
N PRO A 862 -37.72 22.34 -6.99
CA PRO A 862 -36.34 21.95 -7.25
C PRO A 862 -35.52 21.94 -5.95
N VAL A 863 -34.71 20.90 -5.78
CA VAL A 863 -33.94 20.59 -4.57
C VAL A 863 -32.54 20.05 -4.92
N PRO A 864 -31.77 20.80 -5.74
CA PRO A 864 -30.47 20.34 -6.21
C PRO A 864 -29.50 20.15 -5.03
N ALA A 865 -28.75 19.04 -5.05
CA ALA A 865 -27.72 18.72 -4.08
C ALA A 865 -26.90 17.52 -4.59
N ASP A 866 -25.79 17.17 -3.94
CA ASP A 866 -24.99 15.98 -4.30
C ASP A 866 -25.54 14.74 -3.57
N TYR A 867 -26.46 13.98 -4.18
CA TYR A 867 -27.08 12.79 -3.57
C TYR A 867 -26.29 11.50 -3.85
N ASP A 868 -25.34 11.49 -4.80
CA ASP A 868 -24.56 10.30 -5.14
C ASP A 868 -23.09 10.34 -4.68
N GLY A 869 -22.64 11.50 -4.20
CA GLY A 869 -21.35 11.76 -3.58
C GLY A 869 -20.21 11.96 -4.58
N ASP A 870 -20.51 12.17 -5.86
CA ASP A 870 -19.48 12.40 -6.89
C ASP A 870 -18.87 13.80 -6.88
N GLY A 871 -19.27 14.61 -5.90
CA GLY A 871 -19.00 16.01 -5.84
C GLY A 871 -20.15 16.76 -6.49
N ARG A 872 -20.51 16.49 -7.74
CA ARG A 872 -21.40 17.35 -8.54
C ARG A 872 -22.79 17.48 -7.94
N THR A 873 -23.40 18.62 -8.26
CA THR A 873 -24.80 18.87 -7.93
C THR A 873 -25.69 18.04 -8.84
N ASP A 874 -26.50 17.16 -8.25
CA ASP A 874 -27.55 16.44 -8.95
C ASP A 874 -28.76 17.34 -9.18
N ALA A 875 -29.37 17.21 -10.36
CA ALA A 875 -30.67 17.81 -10.59
C ALA A 875 -31.74 16.98 -9.89
N ALA A 876 -32.42 17.58 -8.90
CA ALA A 876 -33.47 16.90 -8.15
C ALA A 876 -34.71 17.77 -7.99
N VAL A 877 -35.88 17.13 -7.93
CA VAL A 877 -37.16 17.77 -7.66
C VAL A 877 -37.99 16.97 -6.64
N PHE A 878 -38.64 17.66 -5.73
CA PHE A 878 -39.69 17.12 -4.85
C PHE A 878 -41.06 17.47 -5.41
N ARG A 879 -41.90 16.46 -5.64
CA ARG A 879 -43.28 16.61 -6.12
C ARG A 879 -44.25 16.62 -4.93
N PRO A 880 -44.82 17.77 -4.55
CA PRO A 880 -45.67 17.85 -3.36
C PRO A 880 -47.03 17.20 -3.53
N SER A 881 -47.50 16.98 -4.77
CA SER A 881 -48.81 16.38 -5.04
C SER A 881 -48.90 14.91 -4.64
N ASN A 882 -47.77 14.21 -4.56
CA ASN A 882 -47.69 12.80 -4.17
C ASN A 882 -46.46 12.45 -3.32
N ASN A 883 -45.79 13.46 -2.73
CA ASN A 883 -44.63 13.33 -1.84
C ASN A 883 -43.50 12.46 -2.42
N THR A 884 -43.17 12.67 -3.70
CA THR A 884 -42.17 11.87 -4.41
C THR A 884 -40.98 12.72 -4.83
N TRP A 885 -39.78 12.23 -4.56
CA TRP A 885 -38.50 12.78 -4.98
C TRP A 885 -38.07 12.14 -6.29
N PHE A 886 -37.58 12.95 -7.21
CA PHE A 886 -36.93 12.52 -8.45
C PHE A 886 -35.53 13.12 -8.46
N ILE A 887 -34.51 12.28 -8.52
CA ILE A 887 -33.10 12.70 -8.45
C ILE A 887 -32.37 12.14 -9.67
N LEU A 888 -31.82 13.01 -10.51
CA LEU A 888 -30.98 12.61 -11.64
C LEU A 888 -29.51 12.62 -11.19
N LYS A 889 -28.96 11.43 -10.97
CA LYS A 889 -27.60 11.20 -10.49
C LYS A 889 -26.56 11.58 -11.54
N SER A 890 -25.70 12.54 -11.26
CA SER A 890 -24.66 13.04 -12.16
C SER A 890 -23.61 11.98 -12.50
N LEU A 891 -23.32 11.07 -11.58
CA LEU A 891 -22.29 10.04 -11.79
C LEU A 891 -22.71 9.00 -12.82
N THR A 892 -24.00 8.61 -12.79
CA THR A 892 -24.52 7.46 -13.52
C THR A 892 -25.48 7.84 -14.64
N GLY A 893 -26.06 9.05 -14.58
CA GLY A 893 -27.17 9.46 -15.44
C GLY A 893 -28.51 8.78 -15.10
N GLU A 894 -28.58 7.98 -14.03
CA GLU A 894 -29.80 7.28 -13.62
C GLU A 894 -30.73 8.21 -12.81
N THR A 895 -32.04 8.01 -12.97
CA THR A 895 -33.04 8.71 -12.15
C THR A 895 -33.48 7.84 -10.97
N ALA A 896 -33.19 8.26 -9.75
CA ALA A 896 -33.77 7.69 -8.54
C ALA A 896 -35.17 8.29 -8.28
N ILE A 897 -36.12 7.43 -7.92
CA ILE A 897 -37.50 7.81 -7.60
C ILE A 897 -37.81 7.28 -6.20
N VAL A 898 -38.06 8.20 -5.26
CA VAL A 898 -38.25 7.85 -3.84
C VAL A 898 -39.49 8.52 -3.29
N SER A 899 -40.43 7.75 -2.76
CA SER A 899 -41.59 8.29 -2.04
C SER A 899 -41.21 8.53 -0.58
N PHE A 900 -41.13 9.80 -0.17
CA PHE A 900 -40.74 10.20 1.17
C PHE A 900 -41.33 11.56 1.54
N GLY A 901 -41.99 11.64 2.71
CA GLY A 901 -42.69 12.80 3.22
C GLY A 901 -44.22 12.68 3.16
N ALA A 902 -44.91 13.73 3.62
CA ALA A 902 -46.35 13.86 3.67
C ALA A 902 -46.82 15.21 3.10
N SER A 903 -48.14 15.34 2.88
CA SER A 903 -48.71 16.57 2.33
C SER A 903 -48.44 17.77 3.25
N GLY A 904 -47.88 18.84 2.69
CA GLY A 904 -47.50 20.04 3.42
C GLY A 904 -46.06 20.06 3.94
N ASP A 905 -45.33 18.94 3.83
CA ASP A 905 -43.92 18.88 4.19
C ASP A 905 -43.05 19.70 3.20
N LYS A 906 -41.96 20.25 3.72
CA LYS A 906 -40.99 21.09 3.00
C LYS A 906 -39.67 20.34 2.84
N PRO A 907 -39.11 20.22 1.63
CA PRO A 907 -37.83 19.53 1.46
C PRO A 907 -36.68 20.37 2.02
N VAL A 908 -35.78 19.74 2.79
CA VAL A 908 -34.63 20.35 3.46
C VAL A 908 -33.39 19.44 3.37
N PRO A 909 -33.04 18.95 2.16
CA PRO A 909 -31.99 17.95 2.01
C PRO A 909 -30.62 18.52 2.42
N ALA A 910 -29.85 17.74 3.17
CA ALA A 910 -28.49 18.05 3.63
C ALA A 910 -27.78 16.76 4.06
N ASP A 911 -26.47 16.76 4.26
CA ASP A 911 -25.71 15.60 4.78
C ASP A 911 -25.78 15.56 6.31
N TYR A 912 -26.78 14.90 6.88
CA TYR A 912 -26.98 14.85 8.34
C TYR A 912 -26.16 13.75 9.03
N ASP A 913 -25.59 12.80 8.27
CA ASP A 913 -24.82 11.69 8.83
C ASP A 913 -23.31 11.77 8.57
N GLY A 914 -22.87 12.68 7.71
CA GLY A 914 -21.49 13.04 7.42
C GLY A 914 -20.80 12.06 6.47
N ASP A 915 -21.56 11.34 5.64
CA ASP A 915 -21.00 10.38 4.68
C ASP A 915 -20.57 11.00 3.35
N GLY A 916 -20.77 12.32 3.19
CA GLY A 916 -20.45 13.07 1.99
C GLY A 916 -21.54 13.01 0.93
N ARG A 917 -22.73 12.48 1.25
CA ARG A 917 -23.89 12.48 0.37
C ARG A 917 -25.04 13.22 1.04
N THR A 918 -25.86 13.84 0.20
CA THR A 918 -27.05 14.52 0.67
C THR A 918 -28.13 13.52 1.07
N ASP A 919 -28.62 13.65 2.30
CA ASP A 919 -29.77 12.88 2.78
C ASP A 919 -31.09 13.47 2.25
N LEU A 920 -32.03 12.57 1.97
CA LEU A 920 -33.41 12.96 1.72
C LEU A 920 -34.05 13.43 3.02
N ALA A 921 -34.42 14.70 3.10
CA ALA A 921 -34.94 15.28 4.33
C ALA A 921 -36.16 16.20 4.08
N ILE A 922 -37.09 16.18 5.03
CA ILE A 922 -38.24 17.09 5.08
C ILE A 922 -38.37 17.75 6.46
N PHE A 923 -38.92 18.96 6.47
CA PHE A 923 -39.42 19.68 7.63
C PHE A 923 -40.94 19.77 7.55
N ARG A 924 -41.64 19.46 8.64
CA ARG A 924 -43.10 19.53 8.73
C ARG A 924 -43.52 20.78 9.50
N PRO A 925 -44.02 21.84 8.82
CA PRO A 925 -44.31 23.11 9.49
C PRO A 925 -45.46 23.04 10.50
N SER A 926 -46.34 22.02 10.40
CA SER A 926 -47.49 21.88 11.30
C SER A 926 -47.12 21.50 12.72
N ASP A 927 -45.98 20.81 12.92
CA ASP A 927 -45.54 20.34 14.24
C ASP A 927 -44.05 20.61 14.54
N GLY A 928 -43.29 21.13 13.58
CA GLY A 928 -41.86 21.42 13.74
C GLY A 928 -40.98 20.17 13.68
N SER A 929 -41.47 19.05 13.16
CA SER A 929 -40.67 17.82 13.04
C SER A 929 -39.81 17.78 11.77
N TRP A 930 -38.61 17.24 11.91
CA TRP A 930 -37.66 16.94 10.85
C TRP A 930 -37.60 15.44 10.63
N TRP A 931 -37.65 15.01 9.38
CA TRP A 931 -37.54 13.61 9.00
C TRP A 931 -36.50 13.48 7.91
N PHE A 932 -35.53 12.58 8.08
CA PHE A 932 -34.56 12.32 7.03
C PHE A 932 -34.19 10.85 6.91
N VAL A 933 -33.84 10.45 5.69
CA VAL A 933 -33.36 9.10 5.33
C VAL A 933 -31.86 9.19 5.12
N ARG A 934 -31.11 8.51 5.98
CA ARG A 934 -29.65 8.47 5.90
C ARG A 934 -29.16 7.76 4.64
N SER A 935 -28.34 8.41 3.85
CA SER A 935 -27.67 7.91 2.65
C SER A 935 -26.81 6.67 2.92
N SER A 936 -26.18 6.60 4.10
CA SER A 936 -25.23 5.55 4.47
C SER A 936 -25.88 4.19 4.75
N ASP A 937 -27.10 4.17 5.28
CA ASP A 937 -27.79 2.94 5.71
C ASP A 937 -29.30 2.87 5.46
N ASN A 938 -29.85 3.86 4.76
CA ASN A 938 -31.28 4.02 4.43
C ASN A 938 -32.22 4.01 5.64
N GLN A 939 -31.72 4.30 6.85
CA GLN A 939 -32.56 4.39 8.04
C GLN A 939 -33.22 5.76 8.15
N VAL A 940 -34.51 5.77 8.50
CA VAL A 940 -35.26 6.99 8.80
C VAL A 940 -34.91 7.49 10.21
N ARG A 941 -34.71 8.79 10.34
CA ARG A 941 -34.54 9.51 11.60
C ARG A 941 -35.58 10.62 11.72
N VAL A 942 -36.01 10.87 12.95
CA VAL A 942 -37.05 11.86 13.26
C VAL A 942 -36.64 12.68 14.46
N TYR A 943 -36.70 13.99 14.33
CA TYR A 943 -36.41 14.95 15.39
C TYR A 943 -37.54 15.97 15.50
N SER A 944 -37.89 16.38 16.72
CA SER A 944 -38.85 17.46 16.94
C SER A 944 -38.10 18.71 17.33
N PHE A 945 -37.88 19.61 16.37
CA PHE A 945 -37.06 20.81 16.56
C PHE A 945 -37.55 21.97 15.70
N GLY A 946 -38.33 22.87 16.32
CA GLY A 946 -38.94 24.03 15.66
C GLY A 946 -40.39 24.21 16.10
N THR A 947 -40.99 25.29 15.62
CA THR A 947 -42.40 25.65 15.87
C THR A 947 -43.04 26.21 14.60
N THR A 948 -44.37 26.30 14.58
CA THR A 948 -45.09 26.87 13.42
C THR A 948 -44.64 28.30 13.13
N GLY A 949 -44.22 28.55 11.89
CA GLY A 949 -43.72 29.85 11.43
C GLY A 949 -42.19 29.98 11.45
N ASP A 950 -41.48 28.99 12.00
CA ASP A 950 -40.03 28.90 11.86
C ASP A 950 -39.63 28.49 10.43
N LEU A 951 -38.54 29.06 9.94
CA LEU A 951 -37.93 28.72 8.65
C LEU A 951 -36.79 27.72 8.88
N PRO A 952 -36.78 26.54 8.22
CA PRO A 952 -35.70 25.59 8.37
C PRO A 952 -34.47 26.02 7.55
N VAL A 953 -33.30 26.02 8.19
CA VAL A 953 -32.02 26.46 7.60
C VAL A 953 -30.91 25.51 8.04
N PRO A 954 -30.93 24.23 7.61
CA PRO A 954 -29.92 23.27 8.02
C PRO A 954 -28.53 23.67 7.49
N GLY A 955 -27.48 23.29 8.22
CA GLY A 955 -26.09 23.61 7.87
C GLY A 955 -25.15 23.21 9.00
N ASP A 956 -23.85 23.11 8.73
CA ASP A 956 -22.85 22.72 9.74
C ASP A 956 -22.42 23.94 10.58
N PHE A 957 -23.17 24.27 11.62
CA PHE A 957 -22.87 25.42 12.49
C PHE A 957 -21.81 25.08 13.56
N THR A 958 -21.50 23.80 13.75
CA THR A 958 -20.56 23.34 14.78
C THR A 958 -19.15 23.03 14.24
N GLY A 959 -19.03 22.81 12.93
CA GLY A 959 -17.81 22.44 12.22
C GLY A 959 -17.48 20.95 12.31
N ASP A 960 -18.49 20.10 12.54
CA ASP A 960 -18.33 18.65 12.67
C ASP A 960 -18.52 17.89 11.34
N ARG A 961 -18.78 18.64 10.26
CA ARG A 961 -19.05 18.20 8.88
C ARG A 961 -20.38 17.49 8.69
N LYS A 962 -21.30 17.65 9.62
CA LYS A 962 -22.69 17.21 9.46
C LYS A 962 -23.58 18.44 9.47
N ALA A 963 -24.65 18.36 8.70
CA ALA A 963 -25.70 19.35 8.81
C ALA A 963 -26.34 19.28 10.20
N ASP A 964 -26.26 20.38 10.93
CA ASP A 964 -27.06 20.60 12.13
C ASP A 964 -28.50 20.90 11.73
N ILE A 965 -29.44 20.49 12.59
CA ILE A 965 -30.84 20.88 12.44
C ILE A 965 -30.97 22.30 12.97
N ALA A 966 -31.34 23.24 12.11
CA ALA A 966 -31.44 24.65 12.50
C ALA A 966 -32.70 25.32 11.95
N VAL A 967 -33.23 26.26 12.73
CA VAL A 967 -34.37 27.09 12.35
C VAL A 967 -34.12 28.58 12.66
N PHE A 968 -34.58 29.45 11.77
CA PHE A 968 -34.67 30.88 12.00
C PHE A 968 -36.13 31.27 12.27
N ARG A 969 -36.38 32.00 13.36
CA ARG A 969 -37.71 32.47 13.73
C ARG A 969 -37.93 33.92 13.26
N PRO A 970 -38.69 34.18 12.19
CA PRO A 970 -38.82 35.52 11.62
C PRO A 970 -39.55 36.50 12.53
N SER A 971 -40.44 36.00 13.41
CA SER A 971 -41.18 36.85 14.34
C SER A 971 -40.31 37.49 15.42
N THR A 972 -39.16 36.89 15.74
CA THR A 972 -38.26 37.35 16.80
C THR A 972 -36.82 37.62 16.33
N GLY A 973 -36.44 37.18 15.12
CA GLY A 973 -35.06 37.28 14.63
C GLY A 973 -34.07 36.37 15.36
N VAL A 974 -34.54 35.23 15.89
CA VAL A 974 -33.73 34.32 16.71
C VAL A 974 -33.43 33.04 15.94
N TRP A 975 -32.17 32.59 16.02
CA TRP A 975 -31.71 31.31 15.51
C TRP A 975 -31.76 30.25 16.60
N PHE A 976 -32.14 29.03 16.23
CA PHE A 976 -32.07 27.83 17.06
C PHE A 976 -31.32 26.77 16.28
N VAL A 977 -30.29 26.18 16.87
CA VAL A 977 -29.43 25.18 16.24
C VAL A 977 -29.33 23.98 17.18
N GLN A 978 -29.80 22.82 16.73
CA GLN A 978 -29.61 21.53 17.37
C GLN A 978 -28.42 20.83 16.76
N ARG A 979 -27.48 20.51 17.64
CA ARG A 979 -26.18 19.93 17.38
C ARG A 979 -26.29 18.49 16.90
N SER A 980 -25.63 18.18 15.79
CA SER A 980 -25.51 16.85 15.20
C SER A 980 -24.74 15.87 16.12
N GLU A 981 -23.82 16.37 16.96
CA GLU A 981 -22.90 15.52 17.71
C GLU A 981 -23.54 14.83 18.92
N ASP A 982 -24.45 15.53 19.60
CA ASP A 982 -25.03 15.11 20.88
C ASP A 982 -26.53 15.40 21.03
N GLY A 983 -27.16 16.07 20.06
CA GLY A 983 -28.58 16.43 20.09
C GLY A 983 -28.94 17.56 21.04
N SER A 984 -27.97 18.17 21.74
CA SER A 984 -28.18 19.40 22.50
C SER A 984 -28.43 20.58 21.55
N TYR A 985 -28.89 21.73 22.06
CA TYR A 985 -29.15 22.89 21.20
C TYR A 985 -28.71 24.20 21.85
N PHE A 986 -28.42 25.19 21.00
CA PHE A 986 -28.18 26.57 21.40
C PHE A 986 -29.05 27.52 20.58
N SER A 987 -29.25 28.73 21.10
CA SER A 987 -30.05 29.76 20.44
C SER A 987 -29.49 31.14 20.70
N PHE A 988 -29.59 32.04 19.72
CA PHE A 988 -29.04 33.39 19.81
C PHE A 988 -29.84 34.37 18.92
N PRO A 989 -30.05 35.63 19.37
CA PRO A 989 -30.73 36.64 18.57
C PRO A 989 -29.76 37.22 17.52
N PHE A 990 -30.01 36.93 16.25
CA PHE A 990 -29.22 37.45 15.14
C PHE A 990 -30.10 37.69 13.91
N GLY A 991 -30.88 38.77 13.98
CA GLY A 991 -31.80 39.19 12.93
C GLY A 991 -32.91 40.09 13.46
N ALA A 992 -33.74 40.60 12.56
CA ALA A 992 -34.93 41.38 12.87
C ALA A 992 -36.13 40.89 12.05
N THR A 993 -37.33 41.31 12.44
CA THR A 993 -38.55 41.02 11.68
C THR A 993 -38.45 41.55 10.26
N GLY A 994 -38.68 40.68 9.27
CA GLY A 994 -38.57 41.00 7.85
C GLY A 994 -37.20 40.70 7.23
N ASP A 995 -36.21 40.29 8.03
CA ASP A 995 -34.94 39.79 7.51
C ASP A 995 -35.08 38.35 6.97
N ALA A 996 -34.35 38.03 5.89
CA ALA A 996 -34.27 36.71 5.30
C ALA A 996 -33.00 35.98 5.78
N PRO A 997 -33.06 34.71 6.22
CA PRO A 997 -31.88 33.95 6.63
C PRO A 997 -31.05 33.54 5.41
N VAL A 998 -29.74 33.76 5.49
CA VAL A 998 -28.77 33.55 4.39
C VAL A 998 -27.51 32.88 4.93
N ALA A 999 -27.66 31.84 5.76
CA ALA A 999 -26.52 31.15 6.36
C ALA A 999 -25.59 30.52 5.30
N GLY A 1000 -24.30 30.47 5.59
CA GLY A 1000 -23.24 29.93 4.75
C GLY A 1000 -21.88 30.17 5.39
N ASP A 1001 -20.80 29.59 4.86
CA ASP A 1001 -19.45 29.77 5.40
C ASP A 1001 -18.78 30.99 4.76
N TYR A 1002 -18.93 32.17 5.36
CA TYR A 1002 -18.47 33.43 4.76
C TYR A 1002 -17.01 33.77 5.10
N ASP A 1003 -16.38 33.05 6.03
CA ASP A 1003 -14.96 33.24 6.36
C ASP A 1003 -14.03 32.09 5.96
N GLY A 1004 -14.58 30.96 5.54
CA GLY A 1004 -13.89 29.79 4.99
C GLY A 1004 -13.31 28.90 6.07
N ASP A 1005 -13.92 28.87 7.26
CA ASP A 1005 -13.46 28.07 8.39
C ASP A 1005 -14.12 26.66 8.46
N GLY A 1006 -14.96 26.35 7.47
CA GLY A 1006 -15.70 25.10 7.36
C GLY A 1006 -16.99 25.08 8.18
N ARG A 1007 -17.42 26.22 8.76
CA ARG A 1007 -18.66 26.35 9.53
C ARG A 1007 -19.64 27.29 8.86
N PHE A 1008 -20.92 26.98 8.95
CA PHE A 1008 -21.96 27.92 8.57
C PHE A 1008 -22.02 29.07 9.58
N ASP A 1009 -21.84 30.27 9.05
CA ASP A 1009 -22.04 31.51 9.77
C ASP A 1009 -23.53 31.88 9.77
N PRO A 1010 -24.11 32.19 10.94
CA PRO A 1010 -25.44 32.78 11.02
C PRO A 1010 -25.45 34.14 10.32
N ALA A 1011 -26.32 34.28 9.32
CA ALA A 1011 -26.37 35.48 8.49
C ALA A 1011 -27.80 35.84 8.08
N VAL A 1012 -28.08 37.14 7.97
CA VAL A 1012 -29.38 37.66 7.53
C VAL A 1012 -29.24 38.77 6.48
N PHE A 1013 -30.13 38.77 5.50
CA PHE A 1013 -30.31 39.85 4.53
C PHE A 1013 -31.55 40.65 4.87
N ARG A 1014 -31.42 41.97 4.97
CA ARG A 1014 -32.51 42.91 5.23
C ARG A 1014 -32.98 43.52 3.91
N PRO A 1015 -34.15 43.12 3.37
CA PRO A 1015 -34.61 43.58 2.06
C PRO A 1015 -34.92 45.08 2.01
N SER A 1016 -35.36 45.66 3.13
CA SER A 1016 -35.73 47.08 3.20
C SER A 1016 -34.57 48.05 2.98
N THR A 1017 -33.33 47.59 3.20
CA THR A 1017 -32.11 48.41 3.08
C THR A 1017 -31.04 47.75 2.22
N SER A 1018 -31.32 46.58 1.63
CA SER A 1018 -30.36 45.76 0.90
C SER A 1018 -29.06 45.52 1.69
N THR A 1019 -29.20 45.25 3.00
CA THR A 1019 -28.07 45.12 3.93
C THR A 1019 -27.92 43.68 4.42
N TRP A 1020 -26.70 43.17 4.36
CA TRP A 1020 -26.26 41.88 4.87
C TRP A 1020 -25.65 42.06 6.25
N TYR A 1021 -26.02 41.17 7.17
CA TYR A 1021 -25.40 41.02 8.49
C TYR A 1021 -24.92 39.58 8.59
N VAL A 1022 -23.62 39.38 8.73
CA VAL A 1022 -22.99 38.04 8.74
C VAL A 1022 -22.16 37.92 10.01
N ASN A 1023 -22.47 36.97 10.87
CA ASN A 1023 -21.71 36.71 12.09
C ASN A 1023 -20.63 35.65 11.84
N ARG A 1024 -19.51 36.07 11.27
CA ARG A 1024 -18.43 35.15 10.86
C ARG A 1024 -17.73 34.55 12.07
N THR A 1025 -17.63 33.23 12.10
CA THR A 1025 -17.29 32.43 13.28
C THR A 1025 -15.87 32.69 13.76
N THR A 1026 -14.92 32.91 12.85
CA THR A 1026 -13.53 33.25 13.17
C THR A 1026 -13.12 34.68 12.77
N ALA A 1027 -13.87 35.31 11.85
CA ALA A 1027 -13.57 36.65 11.35
C ALA A 1027 -14.45 37.79 11.92
N GLY A 1028 -15.38 37.49 12.82
CA GLY A 1028 -16.27 38.46 13.46
C GLY A 1028 -17.32 39.08 12.52
N LEU A 1029 -18.10 40.02 13.04
CA LEU A 1029 -19.27 40.59 12.34
C LEU A 1029 -18.89 41.36 11.05
N LEU A 1030 -19.56 41.00 9.95
CA LEU A 1030 -19.56 41.73 8.69
C LEU A 1030 -20.93 42.40 8.48
N ILE A 1031 -20.91 43.68 8.11
CA ILE A 1031 -22.10 44.44 7.68
C ILE A 1031 -21.80 45.00 6.30
N ALA A 1032 -22.59 44.61 5.30
CA ALA A 1032 -22.37 45.03 3.91
C ALA A 1032 -23.69 45.48 3.27
N THR A 1033 -23.67 46.57 2.50
CA THR A 1033 -24.81 46.96 1.66
C THR A 1033 -24.55 46.48 0.24
N PHE A 1034 -25.34 45.52 -0.23
CA PHE A 1034 -25.14 44.87 -1.53
C PHE A 1034 -26.47 44.39 -2.10
N GLY A 1035 -26.74 44.74 -3.36
CA GLY A 1035 -28.01 44.55 -4.04
C GLY A 1035 -28.88 45.82 -4.08
N ALA A 1036 -30.07 45.69 -4.64
CA ALA A 1036 -31.09 46.74 -4.75
C ALA A 1036 -32.44 46.29 -4.16
N THR A 1037 -33.37 47.23 -4.00
CA THR A 1037 -34.73 46.91 -3.55
C THR A 1037 -35.42 45.96 -4.54
N GLY A 1038 -35.91 44.83 -4.02
CA GLY A 1038 -36.57 43.80 -4.82
C GLY A 1038 -35.63 42.69 -5.32
N ASP A 1039 -34.32 42.80 -5.06
CA ASP A 1039 -33.39 41.70 -5.30
C ASP A 1039 -33.59 40.61 -4.24
N ALA A 1040 -33.47 39.34 -4.66
CA ALA A 1040 -33.56 38.17 -3.80
C ALA A 1040 -32.13 37.69 -3.43
N PRO A 1041 -31.81 37.49 -2.14
CA PRO A 1041 -30.50 36.96 -1.76
C PRO A 1041 -30.38 35.50 -2.17
N VAL A 1042 -29.31 35.16 -2.90
CA VAL A 1042 -29.13 33.80 -3.45
C VAL A 1042 -28.99 32.75 -2.35
N PRO A 1043 -28.27 32.95 -1.23
CA PRO A 1043 -28.17 31.94 -0.18
C PRO A 1043 -29.50 31.57 0.50
N ASN A 1044 -30.55 32.36 0.32
CA ASN A 1044 -31.88 32.08 0.88
C ASN A 1044 -32.72 31.14 -0.01
N VAL A 1045 -32.31 30.82 -1.24
CA VAL A 1045 -33.15 30.17 -2.25
C VAL A 1045 -33.61 28.75 -1.88
N PHE A 1046 -32.88 28.06 -1.00
CA PHE A 1046 -33.21 26.73 -0.50
C PHE A 1046 -33.94 26.75 0.85
N VAL A 1047 -34.25 27.94 1.38
CA VAL A 1047 -35.09 28.09 2.57
C VAL A 1047 -36.58 28.02 2.15
N PRO A 1048 -37.34 26.98 2.55
CA PRO A 1048 -38.64 26.63 1.94
C PRO A 1048 -39.90 27.42 2.33
#